data_AF-A0A7C4SNC6-F1
#
_entry.id   AF-A0A7C4SNC6-F1
#
_cell.length_a   1.000
_cell.length_b   1.000
_cell.length_c   1.000
_cell.angle_alpha   90.00
_cell.angle_beta   90.00
_cell.angle_gamma   90.00
#
_symmetry.space_group_name_H-M   'P 1'
#
loop_
_entity.id
_entity.type
_entity.pdbx_description
1 polymer ?
#
loop_
_entity_poly.entity_id
_entity_poly.type
_entity_poly.pdbx_seq_one_letter_code
_entity_poly.pdbx_strand_id
1 'polypeptide(L)'
;MKSTLLIGCLACALFALGCQSYTPVLPGDLDRDGRLTDKDLEAMKALIASGGYQKEADLDGDGKVDAADQTELERMLCQKNGGAITQSGDCCVSANGTVCCDPEFDGQFSECQPPDIDCQTVADCGALNCPAYCGADGKCHCQGMCSRDEDCIFLNCPARCNEYNRCECKVPCARDDECAFIEHCPSVCDEARGFCVCGDDCLPEGAEFAAGDPAGMCCPGTDAIPLQVWWQGACYPLNRANYVCAKCGNSECGPGENPCNCVQDCPECQAGETKLFTCPSGRKVPWCTCENGAFRCIKTPEAQCVTECRGLGEHFTVDSENPDNPANFCCADLERVADCTPVLSPDGRLDCSCPRCLCFVCIQGGDQFCGPGENFCNSAQDCPVPECKPGERVACSCQNQYVIQPDCFECGNDGKWHEILYLADPCDCRNWPHCTASQFCDTQTGVCRPLAGCEPGATRSCDCPNLYQEQPACYRCNDSGEWERILWEFDPCLCSHGPPCAEGLVCNPATDRCEPDCRQDHCAQVKDEIACLSMSSCWPGYVGLCDCTCPGSNGYEGGGCADCPRECFQFAACVGLNSCWAGQTCDGATGTCETSGACLTAGQTFESFDTQGRCCPGLDPIPVAQADSSTCAFPNCPCFVCSDCGNGTCDSGWENRCNCAEDCVGFQNCRAANCRNVARSYFVTGDCPGIPSGAATYLPVRQTGCALTFTDVLATVLGEKACLDADVVFTEKGCTGWVNSIMASITISFTCPLNSPGAPTKTCQVLLDDGLD
;
A
#
# COMPACT_ATOMS: atom_id res chain seq x y z
N MET A 1 -38.97 63.63 -36.45
CA MET A 1 -38.85 62.79 -35.25
C MET A 1 -37.44 62.21 -35.18
N LYS A 2 -36.49 63.06 -34.80
CA LYS A 2 -35.07 62.80 -34.53
C LYS A 2 -34.75 63.84 -33.46
N SER A 3 -34.28 63.43 -32.28
CA SER A 3 -33.69 64.24 -31.17
C SER A 3 -34.07 63.77 -29.77
N THR A 4 -34.01 62.47 -29.47
CA THR A 4 -34.17 62.00 -28.07
C THR A 4 -33.33 60.78 -27.69
N LEU A 5 -32.25 60.48 -28.43
CA LEU A 5 -31.44 59.27 -28.17
C LEU A 5 -29.93 59.53 -27.98
N LEU A 6 -29.52 60.77 -27.68
CA LEU A 6 -28.10 61.12 -27.53
C LEU A 6 -27.67 61.52 -26.11
N ILE A 7 -28.57 61.54 -25.14
CA ILE A 7 -28.27 62.01 -23.76
C ILE A 7 -27.93 60.84 -22.81
N GLY A 8 -28.17 59.58 -23.22
CA GLY A 8 -27.93 58.40 -22.38
C GLY A 8 -26.47 57.91 -22.32
N CYS A 9 -25.62 58.23 -23.30
CA CYS A 9 -24.24 57.70 -23.34
C CYS A 9 -23.17 58.62 -22.73
N LEU A 10 -23.48 59.89 -22.44
CA LEU A 10 -22.47 60.82 -21.91
C LEU A 10 -22.30 60.73 -20.38
N ALA A 11 -23.25 60.10 -19.67
CA ALA A 11 -23.19 59.96 -18.20
C ALA A 11 -22.31 58.80 -17.73
N CYS A 12 -22.08 57.76 -18.55
CA CYS A 12 -21.17 56.66 -18.18
C CYS A 12 -19.69 56.98 -18.44
N ALA A 13 -19.37 57.93 -19.32
CA ALA A 13 -17.97 58.26 -19.63
C ALA A 13 -17.30 59.16 -18.58
N LEU A 14 -18.05 59.76 -17.66
CA LEU A 14 -17.52 60.65 -16.62
C LEU A 14 -17.28 59.96 -15.26
N PHE A 15 -17.67 58.70 -15.10
CA PHE A 15 -17.35 57.90 -13.89
C PHE A 15 -16.05 57.08 -14.00
N ALA A 16 -15.37 57.09 -15.15
CA ALA A 16 -14.16 56.29 -15.39
C ALA A 16 -12.82 57.01 -15.12
N LEU A 17 -12.83 58.23 -14.57
CA LEU A 17 -11.62 59.01 -14.25
C LEU A 17 -11.29 59.05 -12.74
N GLY A 18 -11.93 58.21 -11.92
CA GLY A 18 -11.79 58.21 -10.46
C GLY A 18 -10.99 57.06 -9.85
N CYS A 19 -10.50 56.09 -10.62
CA CYS A 19 -9.65 55.02 -10.10
C CYS A 19 -8.17 55.43 -10.21
N GLN A 20 -7.74 56.40 -9.41
CA GLN A 20 -6.35 56.38 -8.98
C GLN A 20 -6.22 55.15 -8.08
N SER A 21 -5.50 54.14 -8.56
CA SER A 21 -5.07 52.98 -7.79
C SER A 21 -4.43 53.47 -6.50
N TYR A 22 -5.19 53.38 -5.40
CA TYR A 22 -4.66 53.56 -4.06
C TYR A 22 -3.85 52.31 -3.76
N THR A 23 -2.61 52.25 -4.22
CA THR A 23 -1.64 51.31 -3.65
C THR A 23 -1.38 51.82 -2.24
N PRO A 24 -1.78 51.06 -1.19
CA PRO A 24 -1.42 51.43 0.17
C PRO A 24 0.11 51.49 0.21
N VAL A 25 0.65 52.68 0.50
CA VAL A 25 2.09 52.85 0.60
C VAL A 25 2.55 52.02 1.80
N LEU A 26 3.34 50.99 1.51
CA LEU A 26 3.85 50.08 2.52
C LEU A 26 4.86 50.88 3.39
N PRO A 27 4.72 50.90 4.73
CA PRO A 27 5.74 51.52 5.58
C PRO A 27 7.11 50.92 5.27
N GLY A 28 8.10 51.78 5.00
CA GLY A 28 9.45 51.38 4.61
C GLY A 28 9.68 51.20 3.10
N ASP A 29 8.66 51.24 2.24
CA ASP A 29 8.79 51.21 0.76
C ASP A 29 9.07 52.64 0.25
N LEU A 30 10.35 53.01 0.29
CA LEU A 30 10.84 54.36 0.04
C LEU A 30 11.06 54.64 -1.44
N ASP A 31 11.23 53.61 -2.27
CA ASP A 31 11.32 53.76 -3.73
C ASP A 31 9.96 53.60 -4.45
N ARG A 32 8.93 53.14 -3.72
CA ARG A 32 7.53 53.00 -4.15
C ARG A 32 7.31 51.96 -5.24
N ASP A 33 8.15 50.93 -5.29
CA ASP A 33 7.97 49.79 -6.19
C ASP A 33 6.97 48.74 -5.64
N GLY A 34 6.48 48.95 -4.41
CA GLY A 34 5.54 48.08 -3.72
C GLY A 34 6.20 46.95 -2.94
N ARG A 35 7.53 46.95 -2.77
CA ARG A 35 8.29 45.87 -2.13
C ARG A 35 9.43 46.41 -1.28
N LEU A 36 9.47 46.02 0.00
CA LEU A 36 10.68 46.19 0.83
C LEU A 36 11.87 45.39 0.25
N THR A 37 12.91 46.08 -0.20
CA THR A 37 14.17 45.55 -0.75
C THR A 37 15.36 46.41 -0.30
N ASP A 38 16.60 46.03 -0.64
CA ASP A 38 17.80 46.81 -0.31
C ASP A 38 17.79 48.22 -0.90
N LYS A 39 17.02 48.44 -1.97
CA LYS A 39 16.83 49.77 -2.54
C LYS A 39 16.15 50.72 -1.56
N ASP A 40 15.25 50.20 -0.73
CA ASP A 40 14.62 50.99 0.33
C ASP A 40 15.62 51.31 1.42
N LEU A 41 16.51 50.38 1.76
CA LEU A 41 17.58 50.63 2.73
C LEU A 41 18.55 51.71 2.23
N GLU A 42 18.92 51.68 0.95
CA GLU A 42 19.73 52.73 0.34
C GLU A 42 18.98 54.08 0.27
N ALA A 43 17.68 54.06 -0.01
CA ALA A 43 16.83 55.26 0.04
C ALA A 43 16.73 55.83 1.47
N MET A 44 16.65 54.97 2.49
CA MET A 44 16.65 55.34 3.91
C MET A 44 17.98 56.03 4.28
N LYS A 45 19.12 55.42 3.93
CA LYS A 45 20.45 56.02 4.16
C LYS A 45 20.58 57.39 3.48
N ALA A 46 20.04 57.55 2.27
CA ALA A 46 20.02 58.84 1.57
C ALA A 46 19.13 59.88 2.26
N LEU A 47 17.98 59.49 2.81
CA LEU A 47 17.09 60.37 3.57
C LEU A 47 17.77 60.84 4.86
N ILE A 48 18.36 59.93 5.63
CA ILE A 48 19.11 60.24 6.86
C ILE A 48 20.26 61.20 6.55
N ALA A 49 21.06 60.91 5.52
CA ALA A 49 22.20 61.73 5.13
C ALA A 49 21.81 63.16 4.69
N SER A 50 20.62 63.31 4.09
CA SER A 50 20.10 64.63 3.67
C SER A 50 19.36 65.38 4.77
N GLY A 51 19.04 64.73 5.90
CA GLY A 51 18.11 65.25 6.90
C GLY A 51 16.70 65.44 6.35
N GLY A 52 16.34 64.69 5.31
CA GLY A 52 15.02 64.73 4.67
C GLY A 52 13.98 64.00 5.52
N TYR A 53 12.74 64.49 5.52
CA TYR A 53 11.62 63.83 6.16
C TYR A 53 10.68 63.24 5.11
N GLN A 54 10.40 61.94 5.23
CA GLN A 54 9.28 61.28 4.59
C GLN A 54 8.51 60.52 5.65
N LYS A 55 7.18 60.61 5.62
CA LYS A 55 6.33 59.99 6.65
C LYS A 55 6.48 58.46 6.65
N GLU A 56 6.76 57.91 5.49
CA GLU A 56 6.95 56.48 5.25
C GLU A 56 8.32 55.97 5.71
N ALA A 57 9.24 56.88 6.04
CA ALA A 57 10.58 56.61 6.55
C ALA A 57 10.70 56.81 8.08
N ASP A 58 9.66 57.33 8.74
CA ASP A 58 9.55 57.50 10.21
C ASP A 58 8.90 56.24 10.78
N LEU A 59 9.67 55.16 10.81
CA LEU A 59 9.23 53.80 11.11
C LEU A 59 9.06 53.55 12.60
N ASP A 60 9.81 54.25 13.45
CA ASP A 60 9.63 54.17 14.91
C ASP A 60 8.58 55.17 15.45
N GLY A 61 8.16 56.13 14.61
CA GLY A 61 7.11 57.10 14.90
C GLY A 61 7.54 58.23 15.83
N ASP A 62 8.85 58.50 15.99
CA ASP A 62 9.37 59.58 16.81
C ASP A 62 9.25 60.98 16.15
N GLY A 63 8.87 61.02 14.87
CA GLY A 63 8.70 62.25 14.10
C GLY A 63 9.95 62.69 13.34
N LYS A 64 10.98 61.85 13.25
CA LYS A 64 12.21 62.07 12.50
C LYS A 64 12.49 60.88 11.58
N VAL A 65 13.53 61.03 10.76
CA VAL A 65 14.10 59.95 9.95
C VAL A 65 15.57 59.89 10.34
N ASP A 66 15.92 58.98 11.24
CA ASP A 66 17.25 58.83 11.77
C ASP A 66 17.71 57.35 11.87
N ALA A 67 18.78 57.10 12.62
CA ALA A 67 19.35 55.76 12.72
C ALA A 67 18.39 54.74 13.34
N ALA A 68 17.43 55.17 14.17
CA ALA A 68 16.41 54.28 14.73
C ALA A 68 15.48 53.74 13.64
N ASP A 69 15.09 54.59 12.69
CA ASP A 69 14.28 54.17 11.53
C ASP A 69 15.02 53.22 10.61
N GLN A 70 16.32 53.43 10.40
CA GLN A 70 17.14 52.49 9.63
C GLN A 70 17.14 51.10 10.28
N THR A 71 17.34 51.03 11.60
CA THR A 71 17.31 49.75 12.34
C THR A 71 15.94 49.08 12.25
N GLU A 72 14.86 49.84 12.28
CA GLU A 72 13.51 49.29 12.10
C GLU A 72 13.27 48.78 10.67
N LEU A 73 13.80 49.47 9.64
CA LEU A 73 13.74 49.01 8.25
C LEU A 73 14.53 47.71 8.05
N GLU A 74 15.75 47.62 8.60
CA GLU A 74 16.58 46.40 8.60
C GLU A 74 15.84 45.23 9.27
N ARG A 75 15.14 45.48 10.38
CA ARG A 75 14.30 44.48 11.07
C ARG A 75 13.15 43.99 10.19
N MET A 76 12.47 44.89 9.48
CA MET A 76 11.37 44.56 8.57
C MET A 76 11.85 43.75 7.35
N LEU A 77 12.99 44.12 6.75
CA LEU A 77 13.66 43.38 5.67
C LEU A 77 14.01 41.97 6.11
N CYS A 78 14.65 41.84 7.28
CA CYS A 78 15.04 40.55 7.83
C CYS A 78 13.85 39.61 8.05
N GLN A 79 12.77 40.11 8.66
CA GLN A 79 11.54 39.33 8.87
C GLN A 79 10.89 38.88 7.57
N LYS A 80 10.90 39.75 6.54
CA LYS A 80 10.35 39.43 5.22
C LYS A 80 11.15 38.32 4.53
N ASN A 81 12.47 38.30 4.73
CA ASN A 81 13.37 37.25 4.24
C ASN A 81 13.35 35.97 5.12
N GLY A 82 12.48 35.90 6.13
CA GLY A 82 12.31 34.74 7.01
C GLY A 82 13.31 34.65 8.17
N GLY A 83 14.16 35.66 8.36
CA GLY A 83 15.18 35.72 9.40
C GLY A 83 14.78 36.48 10.66
N ALA A 84 15.66 36.44 11.67
CA ALA A 84 15.60 37.22 12.89
C ALA A 84 16.92 37.98 13.12
N ILE A 85 16.84 39.23 13.57
CA ILE A 85 18.03 40.03 13.91
C ILE A 85 18.64 39.54 15.24
N THR A 86 19.93 39.24 15.22
CA THR A 86 20.71 38.84 16.39
C THR A 86 21.06 40.03 17.28
N GLN A 87 21.63 39.78 18.46
CA GLN A 87 22.15 40.86 19.32
C GLN A 87 23.30 41.66 18.67
N SER A 88 24.00 41.09 17.69
CA SER A 88 25.04 41.78 16.92
C SER A 88 24.50 42.64 15.77
N GLY A 89 23.19 42.55 15.47
CA GLY A 89 22.57 43.30 14.37
C GLY A 89 22.47 42.53 13.06
N ASP A 90 22.89 41.26 13.02
CA ASP A 90 22.89 40.45 11.80
C ASP A 90 21.54 39.77 11.59
N CYS A 91 21.04 39.71 10.35
CA CYS A 91 19.84 38.96 10.03
C CYS A 91 20.17 37.47 9.87
N CYS A 92 19.60 36.56 10.67
CA CYS A 92 19.90 35.13 10.54
C CYS A 92 18.65 34.26 10.46
N VAL A 93 18.72 33.19 9.66
CA VAL A 93 17.70 32.13 9.56
C VAL A 93 18.24 30.83 10.17
N SER A 94 17.34 30.04 10.75
CA SER A 94 17.64 28.69 11.23
C SER A 94 16.94 27.68 10.34
N ALA A 95 17.70 26.96 9.52
CA ALA A 95 17.20 25.86 8.69
C ALA A 95 17.97 24.57 9.02
N ASN A 96 17.25 23.51 9.40
CA ASN A 96 17.80 22.19 9.72
C ASN A 96 18.92 22.18 10.78
N GLY A 97 18.83 23.03 11.81
CA GLY A 97 19.85 23.11 12.87
C GLY A 97 21.12 23.90 12.50
N THR A 98 21.14 24.50 11.32
CA THR A 98 22.21 25.39 10.86
C THR A 98 21.74 26.84 10.89
N VAL A 99 22.54 27.72 11.47
CA VAL A 99 22.29 29.17 11.46
C VAL A 99 23.02 29.77 10.27
N CYS A 100 22.28 30.41 9.37
CA CYS A 100 22.83 31.14 8.23
C CYS A 100 22.54 32.62 8.45
N CYS A 101 23.55 33.48 8.31
CA CYS A 101 23.37 34.92 8.48
C CYS A 101 23.53 35.63 7.14
N ASP A 102 22.69 36.64 6.93
CA ASP A 102 22.72 37.59 5.83
C ASP A 102 23.08 38.95 6.44
N PRO A 103 24.38 39.27 6.57
CA PRO A 103 24.82 40.54 7.13
C PRO A 103 24.62 41.72 6.17
N GLU A 104 24.40 41.45 4.88
CA GLU A 104 24.22 42.46 3.84
C GLU A 104 22.74 42.81 3.60
N PHE A 105 21.82 42.02 4.18
CA PHE A 105 20.37 42.08 4.03
C PHE A 105 19.87 41.81 2.61
N ASP A 106 20.71 41.25 1.72
CA ASP A 106 20.45 41.08 0.29
C ASP A 106 19.51 39.91 -0.04
N GLY A 107 19.06 39.18 0.98
CA GLY A 107 18.24 37.99 0.86
C GLY A 107 19.03 36.72 0.56
N GLN A 108 20.36 36.79 0.51
CA GLN A 108 21.26 35.65 0.32
C GLN A 108 21.97 35.32 1.64
N PHE A 109 21.43 34.35 2.36
CA PHE A 109 22.07 33.82 3.56
C PHE A 109 23.31 32.98 3.17
N SER A 110 24.47 33.61 3.11
CA SER A 110 25.74 32.96 2.82
C SER A 110 26.54 32.64 4.10
N GLU A 111 27.30 31.54 4.06
CA GLU A 111 28.16 31.03 5.14
C GLU A 111 27.47 30.44 6.38
N CYS A 112 27.23 29.12 6.34
CA CYS A 112 27.13 28.30 7.55
C CYS A 112 28.54 28.11 8.16
N GLN A 113 29.09 29.12 8.83
CA GLN A 113 30.26 28.91 9.69
C GLN A 113 29.77 28.64 11.12
N PRO A 114 29.82 27.38 11.62
CA PRO A 114 29.64 27.18 13.04
C PRO A 114 30.74 27.95 13.80
N PRO A 115 30.43 28.53 14.97
CA PRO A 115 31.42 29.21 15.77
C PRO A 115 32.60 28.28 16.09
N ASP A 116 33.81 28.83 16.03
CA ASP A 116 35.05 28.10 16.27
C ASP A 116 35.15 27.74 17.77
N ILE A 117 34.64 26.56 18.14
CA ILE A 117 34.61 26.07 19.52
C ILE A 117 35.66 24.96 19.66
N ASP A 118 36.69 25.24 20.46
CA ASP A 118 37.67 24.23 20.87
C ASP A 118 37.02 23.19 21.80
N CYS A 119 37.37 21.92 21.63
CA CYS A 119 36.84 20.81 22.41
C CYS A 119 37.90 19.77 22.75
N GLN A 120 37.67 19.04 23.84
CA GLN A 120 38.41 17.82 24.18
C GLN A 120 37.50 16.60 24.17
N THR A 121 36.20 16.82 24.32
CA THR A 121 35.16 15.80 24.36
C THR A 121 33.90 16.30 23.65
N VAL A 122 33.02 15.37 23.29
CA VAL A 122 31.71 15.69 22.69
C VAL A 122 30.86 16.60 23.60
N ALA A 123 31.04 16.55 24.92
CA ALA A 123 30.31 17.39 25.87
C ALA A 123 30.64 18.88 25.72
N ASP A 124 31.86 19.22 25.28
CA ASP A 124 32.29 20.60 25.06
C ASP A 124 31.54 21.24 23.87
N CYS A 125 30.98 20.41 22.98
CA CYS A 125 30.25 20.83 21.79
C CYS A 125 28.75 21.06 22.00
N GLY A 126 28.26 20.95 23.24
CA GLY A 126 26.84 21.16 23.57
C GLY A 126 26.30 22.56 23.31
N ALA A 127 27.17 23.53 23.00
CA ALA A 127 26.79 24.88 22.60
C ALA A 127 26.44 24.99 21.11
N LEU A 128 26.76 23.99 20.28
CA LEU A 128 26.30 23.93 18.89
C LEU A 128 24.84 23.44 18.87
N ASN A 129 24.00 24.10 18.09
CA ASN A 129 22.58 23.77 17.97
C ASN A 129 22.32 22.65 16.93
N CYS A 130 23.25 21.69 16.87
CA CYS A 130 23.23 20.52 15.98
C CYS A 130 23.75 19.31 16.76
N PRO A 131 23.45 18.06 16.33
CA PRO A 131 24.21 16.91 16.79
C PRO A 131 25.69 17.12 16.45
N ALA A 132 26.54 17.28 17.45
CA ALA A 132 27.93 17.68 17.26
C ALA A 132 28.90 16.64 17.82
N TYR A 133 30.12 16.61 17.28
CA TYR A 133 31.23 15.80 17.78
C TYR A 133 32.50 16.64 17.87
N CYS A 134 33.45 16.17 18.68
CA CYS A 134 34.77 16.80 18.76
C CYS A 134 35.69 16.16 17.73
N GLY A 135 36.09 16.93 16.72
CA GLY A 135 36.95 16.47 15.63
C GLY A 135 38.37 16.20 16.08
N ALA A 136 39.12 15.47 15.26
CA ALA A 136 40.53 15.17 15.52
C ALA A 136 41.45 16.42 15.52
N ASP A 137 40.94 17.55 15.03
CA ASP A 137 41.56 18.87 15.09
C ASP A 137 41.33 19.60 16.43
N GLY A 138 40.55 19.01 17.35
CA GLY A 138 40.20 19.61 18.64
C GLY A 138 39.12 20.68 18.53
N LYS A 139 38.31 20.66 17.47
CA LYS A 139 37.20 21.60 17.25
C LYS A 139 35.86 20.89 17.15
N CYS A 140 34.78 21.58 17.51
CA CYS A 140 33.44 21.04 17.39
C CYS A 140 32.93 21.10 15.95
N HIS A 141 32.43 19.96 15.44
CA HIS A 141 31.84 19.84 14.11
C HIS A 141 30.42 19.30 14.22
N CYS A 142 29.51 19.77 13.35
CA CYS A 142 28.19 19.15 13.23
C CYS A 142 28.30 17.79 12.52
N GLN A 143 27.43 16.85 12.90
CA GLN A 143 27.34 15.52 12.29
C GLN A 143 27.08 15.65 10.78
N GLY A 144 28.00 15.12 9.95
CA GLY A 144 28.01 15.27 8.48
C GLY A 144 29.15 16.14 7.95
N MET A 145 29.79 16.94 8.81
CA MET A 145 31.06 17.61 8.53
C MET A 145 32.24 16.75 9.00
N CYS A 146 33.41 16.91 8.39
CA CYS A 146 34.63 16.15 8.70
C CYS A 146 35.89 16.98 8.53
N SER A 147 36.92 16.67 9.30
CA SER A 147 38.27 17.20 9.10
C SER A 147 39.17 16.18 8.39
N ARG A 148 38.87 14.88 8.53
CA ARG A 148 39.56 13.74 7.91
C ARG A 148 38.58 12.60 7.65
N ASP A 149 38.97 11.65 6.80
CA ASP A 149 38.16 10.46 6.45
C ASP A 149 37.69 9.67 7.68
N GLU A 150 38.49 9.63 8.74
CA GLU A 150 38.22 8.92 10.00
C GLU A 150 37.00 9.49 10.75
N ASP A 151 36.68 10.77 10.53
CA ASP A 151 35.54 11.45 11.14
C ASP A 151 34.20 10.99 10.52
N CYS A 152 34.23 10.32 9.38
CA CYS A 152 33.05 9.89 8.62
C CYS A 152 32.53 8.50 8.98
N ILE A 153 33.02 7.91 10.08
CA ILE A 153 32.68 6.55 10.54
C ILE A 153 31.18 6.35 10.88
N PHE A 154 30.42 7.43 11.04
CA PHE A 154 29.00 7.38 11.36
C PHE A 154 28.09 7.18 10.14
N LEU A 155 28.61 7.30 8.92
CA LEU A 155 27.88 6.93 7.72
C LEU A 155 27.99 5.41 7.52
N ASN A 156 26.87 4.73 7.26
CA ASN A 156 26.81 3.28 6.97
C ASN A 156 27.41 2.92 5.58
N CYS A 157 28.47 3.58 5.15
CA CYS A 157 29.14 3.41 3.87
C CYS A 157 30.65 3.69 4.01
N PRO A 158 31.49 3.27 3.04
CA PRO A 158 32.87 3.76 2.93
C PRO A 158 32.85 5.26 2.57
N ALA A 159 32.87 6.12 3.58
CA ALA A 159 32.84 7.57 3.41
C ALA A 159 34.25 8.17 3.43
N ARG A 160 34.45 9.24 2.66
CA ARG A 160 35.65 10.08 2.68
C ARG A 160 35.29 11.54 2.94
N CYS A 161 36.21 12.26 3.55
CA CYS A 161 36.09 13.68 3.73
C CYS A 161 36.49 14.40 2.44
N ASN A 162 35.55 15.10 1.83
CA ASN A 162 35.81 15.87 0.62
C ASN A 162 36.51 17.20 0.93
N GLU A 163 36.91 17.94 -0.11
CA GLU A 163 37.58 19.24 0.02
C GLU A 163 36.73 20.33 0.72
N TYR A 164 35.44 20.08 0.91
CA TYR A 164 34.49 20.96 1.58
C TYR A 164 34.22 20.54 3.03
N ASN A 165 35.05 19.67 3.61
CA ASN A 165 34.88 19.14 4.96
C ASN A 165 33.51 18.44 5.15
N ARG A 166 33.04 17.71 4.13
CA ARG A 166 31.81 16.90 4.20
C ARG A 166 32.10 15.43 3.93
N CYS A 167 31.40 14.56 4.65
CA CYS A 167 31.49 13.12 4.43
C CYS A 167 30.71 12.72 3.18
N GLU A 168 31.40 12.14 2.19
CA GLU A 168 30.82 11.65 0.94
C GLU A 168 31.00 10.13 0.85
N CYS A 169 29.90 9.39 0.63
CA CYS A 169 29.96 7.95 0.38
C CYS A 169 30.58 7.69 -1.00
N LYS A 170 31.71 6.98 -1.05
CA LYS A 170 32.31 6.49 -2.30
C LYS A 170 32.25 4.98 -2.34
N VAL A 171 31.13 4.45 -2.81
CA VAL A 171 30.97 3.02 -3.10
C VAL A 171 31.43 2.79 -4.54
N PRO A 172 32.51 2.04 -4.79
CA PRO A 172 32.91 1.67 -6.15
C PRO A 172 31.82 0.81 -6.79
N CYS A 173 31.53 1.03 -8.07
CA CYS A 173 30.56 0.22 -8.82
C CYS A 173 31.05 -0.02 -10.25
N ALA A 174 30.64 -1.15 -10.81
CA ALA A 174 30.80 -1.47 -12.22
C ALA A 174 29.46 -1.50 -12.97
N ARG A 175 28.33 -1.63 -12.25
CA ARG A 175 26.96 -1.75 -12.76
C ARG A 175 25.95 -1.19 -11.76
N ASP A 176 24.77 -0.79 -12.22
CA ASP A 176 23.73 -0.12 -11.41
C ASP A 176 23.16 -0.98 -10.27
N ASP A 177 23.13 -2.31 -10.43
CA ASP A 177 22.62 -3.24 -9.42
C ASP A 177 23.49 -3.25 -8.14
N GLU A 178 24.76 -2.88 -8.25
CA GLU A 178 25.69 -2.75 -7.12
C GLU A 178 25.38 -1.50 -6.26
N CYS A 179 24.63 -0.55 -6.80
CA CYS A 179 24.23 0.69 -6.14
C CYS A 179 22.82 0.62 -5.51
N ALA A 180 22.06 -0.45 -5.74
CA ALA A 180 20.65 -0.56 -5.31
C ALA A 180 20.44 -0.73 -3.79
N PHE A 181 21.50 -1.00 -3.02
CA PHE A 181 21.42 -1.31 -1.58
C PHE A 181 21.78 -0.14 -0.66
N ILE A 182 22.01 1.07 -1.20
CA ILE A 182 22.31 2.26 -0.40
C ILE A 182 20.98 2.85 0.10
N GLU A 183 20.58 2.51 1.34
CA GLU A 183 19.41 3.11 1.98
C GLU A 183 19.54 4.64 2.02
N HIS A 184 18.47 5.34 1.65
CA HIS A 184 18.33 6.81 1.56
C HIS A 184 18.87 7.50 0.31
N CYS A 185 19.24 6.76 -0.74
CA CYS A 185 19.55 7.36 -2.04
C CYS A 185 19.35 6.36 -3.20
N PRO A 186 18.48 6.64 -4.19
CA PRO A 186 18.47 5.89 -5.44
C PRO A 186 19.74 6.25 -6.24
N SER A 187 20.80 5.47 -6.06
CA SER A 187 22.08 5.70 -6.73
C SER A 187 22.22 4.93 -8.05
N VAL A 188 22.78 5.59 -9.06
CA VAL A 188 23.12 5.01 -10.38
C VAL A 188 24.64 4.91 -10.46
N CYS A 189 25.17 3.89 -11.14
CA CYS A 189 26.61 3.77 -11.32
C CYS A 189 27.09 4.74 -12.41
N ASP A 190 27.85 5.77 -12.03
CA ASP A 190 28.55 6.59 -13.02
C ASP A 190 29.77 5.81 -13.53
N GLU A 191 29.58 5.11 -14.65
CA GLU A 191 30.62 4.29 -15.29
C GLU A 191 31.90 5.09 -15.61
N ALA A 192 31.80 6.41 -15.85
CA ALA A 192 32.96 7.24 -16.13
C ALA A 192 33.79 7.52 -14.87
N ARG A 193 33.17 7.45 -13.70
CA ARG A 193 33.79 7.72 -12.40
C ARG A 193 34.07 6.45 -11.60
N GLY A 194 33.38 5.35 -11.89
CA GLY A 194 33.54 4.04 -11.24
C GLY A 194 32.99 3.99 -9.81
N PHE A 195 32.03 4.85 -9.48
CA PHE A 195 31.38 4.87 -8.17
C PHE A 195 29.91 5.30 -8.26
N CYS A 196 29.10 4.82 -7.31
CA CYS A 196 27.68 5.15 -7.20
C CYS A 196 27.52 6.65 -6.95
N VAL A 197 26.66 7.32 -7.73
CA VAL A 197 26.27 8.71 -7.50
C VAL A 197 24.80 8.77 -7.16
N CYS A 198 24.46 9.59 -6.19
CA CYS A 198 23.08 9.99 -5.95
C CYS A 198 22.63 10.86 -7.13
N GLY A 199 21.59 10.41 -7.84
CA GLY A 199 20.98 11.22 -8.89
C GLY A 199 20.49 12.55 -8.31
N ASP A 200 20.54 13.61 -9.10
CA ASP A 200 19.96 14.90 -8.72
C ASP A 200 18.48 14.66 -8.38
N ASP A 201 18.09 14.81 -7.10
CA ASP A 201 16.71 14.66 -6.61
C ASP A 201 15.83 15.78 -7.17
N CYS A 202 15.52 15.70 -8.45
CA CYS A 202 14.67 16.64 -9.13
C CYS A 202 13.49 15.94 -9.80
N LEU A 203 12.34 16.63 -9.80
CA LEU A 203 11.11 16.14 -10.40
C LEU A 203 11.15 16.36 -11.92
N PRO A 204 10.93 15.30 -12.73
CA PRO A 204 10.92 15.42 -14.19
C PRO A 204 9.71 16.22 -14.68
N GLU A 205 9.75 16.67 -15.94
CA GLU A 205 8.61 17.32 -16.60
C GLU A 205 7.34 16.44 -16.51
N GLY A 206 6.21 17.04 -16.13
CA GLY A 206 4.95 16.35 -15.90
C GLY A 206 4.72 15.82 -14.48
N ALA A 207 5.75 15.81 -13.61
CA ALA A 207 5.58 15.38 -12.23
C ALA A 207 4.78 16.41 -11.42
N GLU A 208 3.75 15.93 -10.71
CA GLU A 208 2.91 16.73 -9.81
C GLU A 208 3.43 16.64 -8.36
N PHE A 209 3.39 17.75 -7.62
CA PHE A 209 3.80 17.80 -6.22
C PHE A 209 3.02 18.85 -5.42
N ALA A 210 3.01 18.72 -4.09
CA ALA A 210 2.29 19.63 -3.20
C ALA A 210 3.16 20.82 -2.74
N ALA A 211 2.53 21.97 -2.51
CA ALA A 211 3.13 23.16 -1.95
C ALA A 211 3.67 22.86 -0.54
N GLY A 212 4.97 23.08 -0.35
CA GLY A 212 5.67 22.81 0.90
C GLY A 212 6.25 21.40 1.01
N ASP A 213 6.23 20.61 -0.06
CA ASP A 213 7.04 19.39 -0.12
C ASP A 213 8.53 19.77 -0.35
N PRO A 214 9.41 19.57 0.63
CA PRO A 214 10.82 19.94 0.52
C PRO A 214 11.59 19.11 -0.54
N ALA A 215 11.00 18.02 -1.05
CA ALA A 215 11.57 17.21 -2.13
C ALA A 215 11.24 17.74 -3.55
N GLY A 216 10.42 18.78 -3.67
CA GLY A 216 9.83 19.20 -4.94
C GLY A 216 10.64 20.21 -5.77
N MET A 217 11.95 20.03 -5.96
CA MET A 217 12.67 20.85 -6.94
C MET A 217 12.49 20.27 -8.35
N CYS A 218 11.88 21.03 -9.25
CA CYS A 218 11.81 20.66 -10.66
C CYS A 218 13.22 20.56 -11.27
N CYS A 219 13.42 19.63 -12.19
CA CYS A 219 14.72 19.47 -12.84
C CYS A 219 15.16 20.72 -13.60
N PRO A 220 16.48 20.97 -13.74
CA PRO A 220 16.97 22.12 -14.49
C PRO A 220 16.34 22.21 -15.88
N GLY A 221 15.68 23.35 -16.15
CA GLY A 221 14.96 23.58 -17.41
C GLY A 221 13.46 23.32 -17.35
N THR A 222 12.90 22.98 -16.20
CA THR A 222 11.46 23.02 -15.92
C THR A 222 11.18 23.96 -14.73
N ASP A 223 10.03 24.62 -14.77
CA ASP A 223 9.54 25.50 -13.71
C ASP A 223 8.43 24.81 -12.93
N ALA A 224 8.31 25.13 -11.64
CA ALA A 224 7.20 24.72 -10.81
C ALA A 224 5.99 25.64 -11.06
N ILE A 225 4.95 25.11 -11.70
CA ILE A 225 3.79 25.92 -12.12
C ILE A 225 2.52 25.43 -11.42
N PRO A 226 1.65 26.33 -10.92
CA PRO A 226 0.40 25.91 -10.29
C PRO A 226 -0.42 25.01 -11.20
N LEU A 227 -0.85 23.86 -10.68
CA LEU A 227 -1.67 22.92 -11.41
C LEU A 227 -3.07 23.50 -11.63
N GLN A 228 -3.38 23.82 -12.88
CA GLN A 228 -4.69 24.31 -13.32
C GLN A 228 -5.29 23.34 -14.33
N VAL A 229 -6.62 23.20 -14.29
CA VAL A 229 -7.39 22.42 -15.27
C VAL A 229 -8.27 23.33 -16.09
N TRP A 230 -8.33 23.03 -17.39
CA TRP A 230 -9.32 23.62 -18.27
C TRP A 230 -10.65 22.89 -18.12
N TRP A 231 -11.67 23.59 -17.65
CA TRP A 231 -13.02 23.06 -17.53
C TRP A 231 -14.03 24.05 -18.10
N GLN A 232 -14.87 23.63 -19.04
CA GLN A 232 -15.93 24.48 -19.63
C GLN A 232 -15.48 25.87 -20.14
N GLY A 233 -14.30 25.97 -20.76
CA GLY A 233 -13.84 27.23 -21.34
C GLY A 233 -13.15 28.18 -20.35
N ALA A 234 -12.82 27.71 -19.14
CA ALA A 234 -12.12 28.49 -18.14
C ALA A 234 -11.10 27.64 -17.38
N CYS A 235 -10.11 28.32 -16.81
CA CYS A 235 -9.05 27.71 -16.01
C CYS A 235 -9.41 27.71 -14.53
N TYR A 236 -9.36 26.54 -13.90
CA TYR A 236 -9.63 26.35 -12.49
C TYR A 236 -8.39 25.75 -11.80
N PRO A 237 -7.93 26.30 -10.68
CA PRO A 237 -6.89 25.66 -9.88
C PRO A 237 -7.44 24.36 -9.27
N LEU A 238 -6.72 23.24 -9.44
CA LEU A 238 -7.16 21.92 -8.94
C LEU A 238 -7.08 21.80 -7.43
N ASN A 239 -6.21 22.58 -6.79
CA ASN A 239 -6.12 22.88 -5.36
C ASN A 239 -5.10 24.02 -5.22
N ARG A 240 -5.24 24.92 -4.24
CA ARG A 240 -4.32 26.07 -4.08
C ARG A 240 -2.86 25.67 -3.76
N ALA A 241 -2.60 24.39 -3.58
CA ALA A 241 -1.34 23.85 -3.10
C ALA A 241 -0.76 22.74 -3.98
N ASN A 242 -1.14 22.60 -5.26
CA ASN A 242 -0.51 21.61 -6.15
C ASN A 242 0.24 22.31 -7.29
N TYR A 243 1.44 21.83 -7.59
CA TYR A 243 2.32 22.29 -8.65
C TYR A 243 2.63 21.14 -9.61
N VAL A 244 3.02 21.47 -10.83
CA VAL A 244 3.55 20.54 -11.83
C VAL A 244 4.84 21.12 -12.39
N CYS A 245 5.85 20.27 -12.62
CA CYS A 245 7.06 20.67 -13.32
C CYS A 245 6.80 20.73 -14.82
N ALA A 246 6.92 21.92 -15.41
CA ALA A 246 6.57 22.17 -16.82
C ALA A 246 7.59 23.08 -17.49
N LYS A 247 7.70 23.04 -18.82
CA LYS A 247 8.70 23.77 -19.61
C LYS A 247 8.04 24.84 -20.48
N CYS A 248 7.29 25.74 -19.86
CA CYS A 248 6.61 26.76 -20.66
C CYS A 248 7.62 27.66 -21.43
N GLY A 249 7.23 28.10 -22.63
CA GLY A 249 7.98 28.99 -23.52
C GLY A 249 8.84 28.28 -24.58
N ASN A 250 8.77 26.95 -24.68
CA ASN A 250 9.50 26.15 -25.67
C ASN A 250 8.77 25.96 -27.02
N SER A 251 7.53 26.46 -27.17
CA SER A 251 6.62 26.25 -28.31
C SER A 251 6.15 24.81 -28.52
N GLU A 252 6.34 23.92 -27.55
CA GLU A 252 5.95 22.51 -27.58
C GLU A 252 5.18 22.16 -26.30
N CYS A 253 3.88 21.92 -26.43
CA CYS A 253 3.03 21.49 -25.30
C CYS A 253 3.46 20.10 -24.79
N GLY A 254 4.26 20.07 -23.72
CA GLY A 254 4.87 18.89 -23.11
C GLY A 254 4.03 18.26 -21.99
N PRO A 255 4.54 17.19 -21.34
CA PRO A 255 3.91 16.59 -20.17
C PRO A 255 3.66 17.61 -19.05
N GLY A 256 2.46 17.60 -18.46
CA GLY A 256 2.07 18.56 -17.40
C GLY A 256 1.67 19.94 -17.89
N GLU A 257 1.82 20.23 -19.19
CA GLU A 257 1.42 21.50 -19.80
C GLU A 257 0.00 21.44 -20.35
N ASN A 258 -0.73 22.54 -20.20
CA ASN A 258 -2.06 22.72 -20.75
C ASN A 258 -2.35 24.22 -20.99
N PRO A 259 -3.47 24.56 -21.65
CA PRO A 259 -3.79 25.95 -22.00
C PRO A 259 -3.89 26.90 -20.80
N CYS A 260 -4.06 26.38 -19.58
CA CYS A 260 -4.15 27.18 -18.36
C CYS A 260 -2.80 27.52 -17.73
N ASN A 261 -1.86 26.58 -17.72
CA ASN A 261 -0.57 26.77 -17.05
C ASN A 261 0.57 27.12 -18.02
N CYS A 262 0.50 26.73 -19.30
CA CYS A 262 1.46 27.08 -20.36
C CYS A 262 0.75 27.56 -21.64
N VAL A 263 0.09 28.74 -21.59
CA VAL A 263 -0.66 29.27 -22.74
C VAL A 263 0.21 29.54 -23.97
N GLN A 264 1.52 29.79 -23.78
CA GLN A 264 2.47 30.05 -24.86
C GLN A 264 2.70 28.81 -25.74
N ASP A 265 2.69 27.61 -25.14
CA ASP A 265 3.06 26.35 -25.80
C ASP A 265 1.83 25.49 -26.12
N CYS A 266 0.75 25.69 -25.37
CA CYS A 266 -0.52 24.99 -25.49
C CYS A 266 -1.66 25.95 -25.88
N PRO A 267 -1.67 26.53 -27.10
CA PRO A 267 -2.80 27.34 -27.54
C PRO A 267 -4.08 26.49 -27.64
N GLU A 268 -5.24 27.14 -27.49
CA GLU A 268 -6.55 26.50 -27.71
C GLU A 268 -6.56 25.77 -29.06
N CYS A 269 -6.90 24.49 -29.02
CA CYS A 269 -6.80 23.61 -30.17
C CYS A 269 -7.98 23.78 -31.12
N GLN A 270 -7.77 23.49 -32.41
CA GLN A 270 -8.88 23.49 -33.37
C GLN A 270 -9.67 22.19 -33.27
N ALA A 271 -11.00 22.25 -33.26
CA ALA A 271 -11.85 21.08 -33.15
C ALA A 271 -11.47 19.99 -34.19
N GLY A 272 -11.15 18.78 -33.72
CA GLY A 272 -10.69 17.66 -34.56
C GLY A 272 -9.17 17.57 -34.75
N GLU A 273 -8.39 18.52 -34.25
CA GLU A 273 -6.92 18.42 -34.24
C GLU A 273 -6.46 17.29 -33.32
N THR A 274 -5.47 16.50 -33.77
CA THR A 274 -4.94 15.36 -33.00
C THR A 274 -3.43 15.50 -32.86
N LYS A 275 -2.90 15.46 -31.65
CA LYS A 275 -1.46 15.34 -31.39
C LYS A 275 -1.05 13.88 -31.36
N LEU A 276 0.08 13.58 -31.98
CA LEU A 276 0.63 12.23 -32.08
C LEU A 276 1.85 12.11 -31.17
N PHE A 277 1.90 11.04 -30.37
CA PHE A 277 3.10 10.61 -29.65
C PHE A 277 3.92 9.69 -30.55
N THR A 278 5.24 9.84 -30.56
CA THR A 278 6.14 8.97 -31.32
C THR A 278 6.75 7.94 -30.39
N CYS A 279 6.33 6.69 -30.54
CA CYS A 279 6.86 5.56 -29.79
C CYS A 279 8.37 5.38 -30.03
N PRO A 280 9.10 4.70 -29.11
CA PRO A 280 10.51 4.35 -29.32
C PRO A 280 10.77 3.56 -30.63
N SER A 281 9.76 2.82 -31.11
CA SER A 281 9.79 2.11 -32.40
C SER A 281 9.68 3.02 -33.63
N GLY A 282 9.45 4.32 -33.46
CA GLY A 282 9.15 5.29 -34.51
C GLY A 282 7.68 5.31 -34.96
N ARG A 283 6.84 4.41 -34.43
CA ARG A 283 5.38 4.41 -34.67
C ARG A 283 4.74 5.64 -34.02
N LYS A 284 3.82 6.31 -34.73
CA LYS A 284 3.06 7.44 -34.18
C LYS A 284 1.68 6.99 -33.73
N VAL A 285 1.29 7.30 -32.50
CA VAL A 285 -0.01 6.96 -31.90
C VAL A 285 -0.74 8.23 -31.47
N PRO A 286 -2.08 8.31 -31.54
CA PRO A 286 -2.83 9.45 -31.03
C PRO A 286 -2.60 9.62 -29.53
N TRP A 287 -2.19 10.82 -29.11
CA TRP A 287 -1.98 11.15 -27.71
C TRP A 287 -3.07 12.07 -27.19
N CYS A 288 -3.37 13.12 -27.94
CA CYS A 288 -4.39 14.09 -27.57
C CYS A 288 -5.34 14.36 -28.73
N THR A 289 -6.64 14.40 -28.45
CA THR A 289 -7.65 14.85 -29.41
C THR A 289 -8.28 16.14 -28.93
N CYS A 290 -8.44 17.11 -29.82
CA CYS A 290 -9.08 18.37 -29.50
C CYS A 290 -10.61 18.19 -29.43
N GLU A 291 -11.14 18.29 -28.22
CA GLU A 291 -12.57 18.25 -27.93
C GLU A 291 -13.00 19.55 -27.24
N ASN A 292 -13.94 20.28 -27.83
CA ASN A 292 -14.48 21.53 -27.28
C ASN A 292 -13.40 22.60 -27.00
N GLY A 293 -12.40 22.71 -27.87
CA GLY A 293 -11.32 23.72 -27.76
C GLY A 293 -10.20 23.35 -26.78
N ALA A 294 -10.24 22.17 -26.18
CA ALA A 294 -9.19 21.66 -25.31
C ALA A 294 -8.70 20.28 -25.74
N PHE A 295 -7.39 20.04 -25.62
CA PHE A 295 -6.82 18.73 -25.86
C PHE A 295 -7.19 17.79 -24.70
N ARG A 296 -7.90 16.71 -25.01
CA ARG A 296 -8.04 15.55 -24.13
C ARG A 296 -6.91 14.58 -24.41
N CYS A 297 -5.93 14.54 -23.52
CA CYS A 297 -4.75 13.69 -23.62
C CYS A 297 -4.90 12.41 -22.79
N ILE A 298 -4.38 11.30 -23.32
CA ILE A 298 -4.15 10.07 -22.56
C ILE A 298 -2.93 10.30 -21.65
N LYS A 299 -3.01 9.95 -20.36
CA LYS A 299 -1.94 10.24 -19.38
C LYS A 299 -0.61 9.54 -19.72
N THR A 300 -0.68 8.31 -20.22
CA THR A 300 0.48 7.47 -20.53
C THR A 300 0.45 7.04 -22.00
N PRO A 301 0.76 7.95 -22.95
CA PRO A 301 0.80 7.58 -24.37
C PRO A 301 1.81 6.46 -24.68
N GLU A 302 2.82 6.25 -23.83
CA GLU A 302 3.80 5.17 -23.90
C GLU A 302 3.15 3.78 -23.78
N ALA A 303 2.03 3.66 -23.06
CA ALA A 303 1.28 2.41 -22.96
C ALA A 303 0.75 1.94 -24.32
N GLN A 304 0.47 2.89 -25.22
CA GLN A 304 0.08 2.61 -26.61
C GLN A 304 1.26 2.18 -27.49
N CYS A 305 2.49 2.28 -26.97
CA CYS A 305 3.72 1.91 -27.65
C CYS A 305 4.21 0.50 -27.31
N VAL A 306 3.59 -0.15 -26.32
CA VAL A 306 3.94 -1.50 -25.91
C VAL A 306 3.49 -2.48 -27.00
N THR A 307 4.42 -3.30 -27.47
CA THR A 307 4.20 -4.30 -28.53
C THR A 307 3.45 -5.55 -28.04
N GLU A 308 3.26 -5.68 -26.73
CA GLU A 308 2.49 -6.76 -26.10
C GLU A 308 1.01 -6.37 -26.04
N CYS A 309 0.38 -6.36 -27.20
CA CYS A 309 -1.07 -6.28 -27.31
C CYS A 309 -1.67 -7.68 -27.40
N ARG A 310 -2.93 -7.82 -26.98
CA ARG A 310 -3.66 -9.10 -27.04
C ARG A 310 -4.06 -9.42 -28.49
N GLY A 311 -3.73 -10.63 -28.93
CA GLY A 311 -4.01 -11.12 -30.28
C GLY A 311 -5.48 -11.44 -30.51
N LEU A 312 -5.87 -11.67 -31.77
CA LEU A 312 -7.23 -12.10 -32.14
C LEU A 312 -7.61 -13.41 -31.42
N GLY A 313 -8.75 -13.39 -30.73
CA GLY A 313 -9.27 -14.50 -29.94
C GLY A 313 -8.66 -14.64 -28.54
N GLU A 314 -7.80 -13.73 -28.10
CA GLU A 314 -7.26 -13.78 -26.73
C GLU A 314 -8.25 -13.20 -25.72
N HIS A 315 -8.49 -13.96 -24.65
CA HIS A 315 -9.34 -13.60 -23.52
C HIS A 315 -8.49 -13.00 -22.39
N PHE A 316 -9.00 -11.97 -21.72
CA PHE A 316 -8.31 -11.31 -20.62
C PHE A 316 -9.28 -10.66 -19.63
N THR A 317 -8.78 -10.33 -18.45
CA THR A 317 -9.53 -9.55 -17.44
C THR A 317 -8.92 -8.17 -17.31
N VAL A 318 -9.75 -7.14 -17.08
CA VAL A 318 -9.24 -5.81 -16.75
C VAL A 318 -8.91 -5.77 -15.27
N ASP A 319 -7.64 -5.49 -14.98
CA ASP A 319 -7.19 -5.15 -13.64
C ASP A 319 -7.88 -3.84 -13.20
N SER A 320 -8.74 -3.92 -12.19
CA SER A 320 -9.47 -2.77 -11.66
C SER A 320 -8.56 -1.75 -10.97
N GLU A 321 -7.39 -2.18 -10.49
CA GLU A 321 -6.42 -1.29 -9.85
C GLU A 321 -5.56 -0.54 -10.88
N ASN A 322 -5.46 -1.07 -12.10
CA ASN A 322 -4.71 -0.45 -13.18
C ASN A 322 -5.41 -0.62 -14.55
N PRO A 323 -6.48 0.16 -14.80
CA PRO A 323 -7.23 0.08 -16.05
C PRO A 323 -6.38 0.44 -17.27
N ASP A 324 -5.28 1.17 -17.07
CA ASP A 324 -4.35 1.63 -18.11
C ASP A 324 -3.20 0.64 -18.38
N ASN A 325 -3.21 -0.56 -17.77
CA ASN A 325 -2.18 -1.58 -18.01
C ASN A 325 -2.19 -2.03 -19.50
N PRO A 326 -1.05 -1.99 -20.21
CA PRO A 326 -0.93 -2.42 -21.61
C PRO A 326 -1.47 -3.83 -21.89
N ALA A 327 -1.44 -4.73 -20.90
CA ALA A 327 -2.00 -6.08 -21.00
C ALA A 327 -3.54 -6.13 -21.16
N ASN A 328 -4.22 -4.98 -20.98
CA ASN A 328 -5.67 -4.79 -21.09
C ASN A 328 -6.12 -4.29 -22.49
N PHE A 329 -5.22 -4.21 -23.47
CA PHE A 329 -5.54 -3.71 -24.82
C PHE A 329 -5.39 -4.78 -25.90
N CYS A 330 -6.33 -4.75 -26.84
CA CYS A 330 -6.26 -5.53 -28.07
C CYS A 330 -5.28 -4.89 -29.06
N CYS A 331 -4.69 -5.71 -29.94
CA CYS A 331 -3.85 -5.20 -31.02
C CYS A 331 -4.61 -4.25 -31.96
N ALA A 332 -3.86 -3.47 -32.74
CA ALA A 332 -4.45 -2.58 -33.73
C ALA A 332 -5.38 -3.37 -34.67
N ASP A 333 -6.51 -2.76 -35.02
CA ASP A 333 -7.60 -3.33 -35.83
C ASP A 333 -8.42 -4.43 -35.14
N LEU A 334 -8.22 -4.66 -33.84
CA LEU A 334 -9.05 -5.54 -33.01
C LEU A 334 -9.90 -4.72 -32.02
N GLU A 335 -11.14 -5.14 -31.84
CA GLU A 335 -12.08 -4.56 -30.89
C GLU A 335 -12.08 -5.35 -29.57
N ARG A 336 -12.06 -4.63 -28.45
CA ARG A 336 -12.27 -5.21 -27.12
C ARG A 336 -13.76 -5.35 -26.85
N VAL A 337 -14.26 -6.57 -26.81
CA VAL A 337 -15.66 -6.87 -26.51
C VAL A 337 -15.79 -7.70 -25.23
N ALA A 338 -16.95 -7.61 -24.58
CA ALA A 338 -17.23 -8.44 -23.41
C ALA A 338 -17.23 -9.92 -23.82
N ASP A 339 -16.60 -10.76 -22.99
CA ASP A 339 -16.49 -12.20 -23.24
C ASP A 339 -17.79 -12.93 -22.88
N CYS A 340 -18.83 -12.70 -23.67
CA CYS A 340 -20.15 -13.29 -23.48
C CYS A 340 -20.25 -14.64 -24.20
N THR A 341 -20.85 -15.63 -23.53
CA THR A 341 -21.09 -16.95 -24.09
C THR A 341 -22.56 -17.16 -24.43
N PRO A 342 -22.88 -17.85 -25.54
CA PRO A 342 -24.22 -18.34 -25.81
C PRO A 342 -24.72 -19.27 -24.71
N VAL A 343 -25.96 -19.05 -24.26
CA VAL A 343 -26.67 -19.95 -23.35
C VAL A 343 -28.06 -20.25 -23.90
N LEU A 344 -28.57 -21.46 -23.68
CA LEU A 344 -29.96 -21.76 -23.96
C LEU A 344 -30.83 -21.20 -22.83
N SER A 345 -31.70 -20.27 -23.18
CA SER A 345 -32.77 -19.86 -22.28
C SER A 345 -33.79 -20.99 -22.09
N PRO A 346 -34.57 -20.99 -20.99
CA PRO A 346 -35.52 -22.07 -20.67
C PRO A 346 -36.60 -22.34 -21.74
N ASP A 347 -36.82 -21.42 -22.68
CA ASP A 347 -37.82 -21.56 -23.75
C ASP A 347 -37.24 -22.14 -25.07
N GLY A 348 -35.95 -22.51 -25.07
CA GLY A 348 -35.23 -23.08 -26.20
C GLY A 348 -34.66 -22.03 -27.17
N ARG A 349 -34.58 -20.76 -26.77
CA ARG A 349 -33.89 -19.70 -27.55
C ARG A 349 -32.44 -19.56 -27.09
N LEU A 350 -31.54 -19.36 -28.05
CA LEU A 350 -30.18 -18.92 -27.77
C LEU A 350 -30.22 -17.48 -27.23
N ASP A 351 -29.69 -17.30 -26.04
CA ASP A 351 -29.52 -16.04 -25.32
C ASP A 351 -28.03 -15.84 -24.99
N CYS A 352 -27.67 -14.68 -24.45
CA CYS A 352 -26.29 -14.34 -24.15
C CYS A 352 -26.07 -14.19 -22.65
N SER A 353 -25.14 -14.98 -22.11
CA SER A 353 -24.70 -14.86 -20.73
C SER A 353 -23.32 -14.21 -20.71
N CYS A 354 -23.26 -12.95 -20.30
CA CYS A 354 -22.00 -12.28 -20.03
C CYS A 354 -21.63 -12.51 -18.56
N PRO A 355 -20.41 -12.99 -18.25
CA PRO A 355 -19.99 -13.13 -16.88
C PRO A 355 -19.95 -11.76 -16.20
N ARG A 356 -20.18 -11.72 -14.88
CA ARG A 356 -20.12 -10.47 -14.10
C ARG A 356 -18.67 -10.01 -13.83
N CYS A 357 -17.68 -10.82 -14.19
CA CYS A 357 -16.28 -10.39 -14.20
C CYS A 357 -16.05 -9.41 -15.34
N LEU A 358 -15.06 -8.52 -15.18
CA LEU A 358 -14.54 -7.64 -16.23
C LEU A 358 -13.71 -8.45 -17.25
N CYS A 359 -14.32 -9.48 -17.83
CA CYS A 359 -13.73 -10.41 -18.79
C CYS A 359 -14.01 -9.95 -20.22
N PHE A 360 -12.97 -9.88 -21.04
CA PHE A 360 -13.00 -9.38 -22.42
C PHE A 360 -12.27 -10.33 -23.36
N VAL A 361 -12.62 -10.24 -24.65
CA VAL A 361 -11.93 -10.93 -25.75
C VAL A 361 -11.63 -9.93 -26.87
N CYS A 362 -10.51 -10.13 -27.56
CA CYS A 362 -10.15 -9.33 -28.73
C CYS A 362 -10.69 -9.96 -30.02
N ILE A 363 -11.55 -9.24 -30.74
CA ILE A 363 -12.19 -9.73 -31.96
C ILE A 363 -11.96 -8.78 -33.15
N GLN A 364 -12.29 -9.20 -34.38
CA GLN A 364 -12.19 -8.37 -35.58
C GLN A 364 -13.59 -8.02 -36.09
N GLY A 365 -14.28 -7.17 -35.34
CA GLY A 365 -15.67 -6.80 -35.65
C GLY A 365 -15.86 -6.16 -37.04
N GLY A 366 -16.90 -6.60 -37.75
CA GLY A 366 -17.44 -6.02 -38.98
C GLY A 366 -16.88 -6.58 -40.29
N ASP A 367 -16.09 -7.65 -40.26
CA ASP A 367 -15.49 -8.26 -41.45
C ASP A 367 -16.41 -9.29 -42.16
N GLN A 368 -17.59 -9.58 -41.60
CA GLN A 368 -18.57 -10.58 -42.05
C GLN A 368 -18.10 -12.05 -41.95
N PHE A 369 -17.03 -12.32 -41.21
CA PHE A 369 -16.52 -13.66 -40.96
C PHE A 369 -16.49 -13.93 -39.46
N CYS A 370 -17.25 -14.93 -39.00
CA CYS A 370 -17.19 -15.36 -37.60
C CYS A 370 -15.81 -15.96 -37.27
N GLY A 371 -14.91 -15.13 -36.75
CA GLY A 371 -13.50 -15.41 -36.49
C GLY A 371 -13.20 -15.98 -35.09
N PRO A 372 -11.93 -16.25 -34.76
CA PRO A 372 -11.53 -16.70 -33.44
C PRO A 372 -11.97 -15.73 -32.32
N GLY A 373 -12.63 -16.25 -31.29
CA GLY A 373 -13.17 -15.47 -30.18
C GLY A 373 -14.52 -14.82 -30.46
N GLU A 374 -15.00 -14.82 -31.70
CA GLU A 374 -16.31 -14.29 -32.07
C GLU A 374 -17.41 -15.34 -31.95
N ASN A 375 -18.58 -14.87 -31.51
CA ASN A 375 -19.83 -15.59 -31.46
C ASN A 375 -20.99 -14.59 -31.57
N PHE A 376 -22.23 -15.05 -31.70
CA PHE A 376 -23.34 -14.11 -31.90
C PHE A 376 -23.61 -13.16 -30.72
N CYS A 377 -23.08 -13.46 -29.52
CA CYS A 377 -23.22 -12.62 -28.34
C CYS A 377 -22.23 -11.47 -28.29
N ASN A 378 -21.07 -11.60 -28.91
CA ASN A 378 -20.04 -10.56 -28.90
C ASN A 378 -19.74 -9.98 -30.30
N SER A 379 -20.16 -10.62 -31.40
CA SER A 379 -20.25 -10.05 -32.75
C SER A 379 -21.47 -10.56 -33.52
N ALA A 380 -22.64 -9.95 -33.30
CA ALA A 380 -23.86 -10.31 -34.04
C ALA A 380 -23.81 -9.95 -35.53
N GLN A 381 -22.91 -9.03 -35.93
CA GLN A 381 -22.75 -8.61 -37.32
C GLN A 381 -22.00 -9.67 -38.14
N ASP A 382 -20.99 -10.32 -37.56
CA ASP A 382 -20.15 -11.31 -38.24
C ASP A 382 -20.60 -12.75 -37.96
N CYS A 383 -21.20 -12.98 -36.78
CA CYS A 383 -21.78 -14.24 -36.35
C CYS A 383 -23.30 -14.10 -36.17
N PRO A 384 -24.12 -14.11 -37.24
CA PRO A 384 -25.57 -14.07 -37.08
C PRO A 384 -26.06 -15.30 -36.32
N VAL A 385 -27.12 -15.13 -35.51
CA VAL A 385 -27.75 -16.25 -34.79
C VAL A 385 -28.15 -17.32 -35.83
N PRO A 386 -27.64 -18.56 -35.73
CA PRO A 386 -27.92 -19.57 -36.74
C PRO A 386 -29.41 -19.93 -36.73
N GLU A 387 -30.06 -19.77 -37.89
CA GLU A 387 -31.40 -20.30 -38.11
C GLU A 387 -31.33 -21.83 -38.06
N CYS A 388 -31.87 -22.38 -36.97
CA CYS A 388 -31.91 -23.80 -36.66
C CYS A 388 -32.65 -24.60 -37.76
N LYS A 389 -31.95 -25.42 -38.55
CA LYS A 389 -32.58 -26.42 -39.42
C LYS A 389 -32.64 -27.78 -38.72
N PRO A 390 -33.80 -28.47 -38.67
CA PRO A 390 -33.90 -29.77 -38.00
C PRO A 390 -32.78 -30.75 -38.37
N GLY A 391 -32.08 -31.25 -37.36
CA GLY A 391 -30.92 -32.15 -37.50
C GLY A 391 -29.55 -31.45 -37.63
N GLU A 392 -29.51 -30.12 -37.72
CA GLU A 392 -28.28 -29.34 -37.65
C GLU A 392 -27.69 -29.37 -36.24
N ARG A 393 -26.36 -29.31 -36.13
CA ARG A 393 -25.63 -29.36 -34.86
C ARG A 393 -24.62 -28.23 -34.78
N VAL A 394 -24.44 -27.67 -33.59
CA VAL A 394 -23.53 -26.55 -33.32
C VAL A 394 -22.54 -26.95 -32.24
N ALA A 395 -21.25 -26.75 -32.53
CA ALA A 395 -20.14 -27.04 -31.63
C ALA A 395 -20.16 -26.16 -30.35
N CYS A 396 -19.74 -26.74 -29.23
CA CYS A 396 -19.46 -26.02 -27.98
C CYS A 396 -18.24 -25.13 -28.16
N SER A 397 -18.29 -23.84 -27.76
CA SER A 397 -17.06 -23.05 -27.62
C SER A 397 -16.32 -23.48 -26.35
N CYS A 398 -15.49 -24.52 -26.44
CA CYS A 398 -14.59 -24.91 -25.36
C CYS A 398 -13.40 -23.94 -25.32
N GLN A 399 -13.10 -23.35 -24.16
CA GLN A 399 -11.98 -22.40 -23.95
C GLN A 399 -10.57 -23.00 -24.20
N ASN A 400 -10.47 -24.31 -24.39
CA ASN A 400 -9.21 -25.01 -24.64
C ASN A 400 -9.04 -25.18 -26.16
N GLN A 401 -7.91 -24.71 -26.72
CA GLN A 401 -7.60 -24.65 -28.17
C GLN A 401 -7.51 -26.03 -28.88
N TYR A 402 -8.59 -26.83 -28.89
CA TYR A 402 -8.64 -28.11 -29.59
C TYR A 402 -9.11 -27.96 -31.04
N VAL A 403 -8.56 -28.81 -31.93
CA VAL A 403 -8.76 -28.77 -33.39
C VAL A 403 -10.18 -29.20 -33.82
N ILE A 404 -10.96 -29.85 -32.94
CA ILE A 404 -12.35 -30.25 -33.20
C ILE A 404 -13.15 -30.14 -31.90
N GLN A 405 -14.11 -29.22 -31.84
CA GLN A 405 -15.03 -29.05 -30.70
C GLN A 405 -16.26 -29.95 -30.86
N PRO A 406 -16.74 -30.62 -29.80
CA PRO A 406 -17.94 -31.47 -29.83
C PRO A 406 -19.21 -30.63 -30.01
N ASP A 407 -20.27 -31.20 -30.59
CA ASP A 407 -21.56 -30.52 -30.77
C ASP A 407 -22.29 -30.33 -29.43
N CYS A 408 -22.63 -29.12 -29.00
CA CYS A 408 -23.39 -28.88 -27.75
C CYS A 408 -24.90 -28.80 -27.97
N PHE A 409 -25.33 -28.43 -29.17
CA PHE A 409 -26.73 -28.17 -29.46
C PHE A 409 -27.13 -28.91 -30.74
N GLU A 410 -28.30 -29.55 -30.73
CA GLU A 410 -28.93 -30.06 -31.94
C GLU A 410 -30.26 -29.37 -32.20
N CYS A 411 -30.52 -29.08 -33.47
CA CYS A 411 -31.78 -28.51 -33.87
C CYS A 411 -32.85 -29.60 -33.89
N GLY A 412 -33.85 -29.45 -33.03
CA GLY A 412 -35.00 -30.34 -32.98
C GLY A 412 -35.89 -30.19 -34.20
N ASN A 413 -36.78 -31.17 -34.40
CA ASN A 413 -37.80 -31.12 -35.46
C ASN A 413 -38.82 -29.98 -35.28
N ASP A 414 -38.83 -29.33 -34.11
CA ASP A 414 -39.63 -28.15 -33.79
C ASP A 414 -38.96 -26.82 -34.22
N GLY A 415 -37.77 -26.88 -34.82
CA GLY A 415 -37.01 -25.71 -35.25
C GLY A 415 -36.38 -24.94 -34.09
N LYS A 416 -36.21 -25.58 -32.93
CA LYS A 416 -35.54 -25.02 -31.75
C LYS A 416 -34.23 -25.75 -31.47
N TRP A 417 -33.28 -25.03 -30.91
CA TRP A 417 -32.04 -25.62 -30.42
C TRP A 417 -32.31 -26.35 -29.11
N HIS A 418 -31.94 -27.63 -29.04
CA HIS A 418 -31.96 -28.43 -27.82
C HIS A 418 -30.54 -28.74 -27.42
N GLU A 419 -30.26 -28.67 -26.12
CA GLU A 419 -28.99 -29.10 -25.59
C GLU A 419 -28.82 -30.60 -25.82
N ILE A 420 -27.69 -30.98 -26.41
CA ILE A 420 -27.29 -32.38 -26.49
C ILE A 420 -26.83 -32.75 -25.08
N LEU A 421 -27.71 -33.44 -24.35
CA LEU A 421 -27.43 -33.81 -22.98
C LEU A 421 -26.32 -34.87 -22.94
N TYR A 422 -25.09 -34.42 -22.71
CA TYR A 422 -23.98 -35.32 -22.43
C TYR A 422 -24.04 -35.78 -20.97
N LEU A 423 -23.65 -37.03 -20.72
CA LEU A 423 -23.57 -37.58 -19.36
C LEU A 423 -22.44 -36.94 -18.53
N ALA A 424 -21.52 -36.22 -19.17
CA ALA A 424 -20.46 -35.42 -18.58
C ALA A 424 -20.08 -34.28 -19.54
N ASP A 425 -19.46 -33.21 -19.02
CA ASP A 425 -19.02 -32.07 -19.84
C ASP A 425 -18.04 -32.57 -20.93
N PRO A 426 -18.41 -32.44 -22.23
CA PRO A 426 -17.59 -32.94 -23.31
C PRO A 426 -16.28 -32.14 -23.48
N CYS A 427 -16.17 -30.93 -22.92
CA CYS A 427 -14.95 -30.13 -22.90
C CYS A 427 -13.91 -30.60 -21.85
N ASP A 428 -14.26 -31.54 -20.95
CA ASP A 428 -13.43 -31.92 -19.79
C ASP A 428 -13.19 -33.45 -19.63
N CYS A 429 -13.35 -34.25 -20.70
CA CYS A 429 -13.31 -35.74 -20.62
C CYS A 429 -11.97 -36.35 -20.16
N ARG A 430 -10.89 -35.56 -19.94
CA ARG A 430 -9.63 -36.08 -19.38
C ARG A 430 -9.56 -36.09 -17.85
N ASN A 431 -10.39 -35.30 -17.16
CA ASN A 431 -10.22 -35.05 -15.73
C ASN A 431 -11.31 -35.67 -14.84
N TRP A 432 -12.24 -36.48 -15.36
CA TRP A 432 -13.39 -36.96 -14.58
C TRP A 432 -13.42 -38.47 -14.27
N PRO A 433 -13.66 -38.87 -12.99
CA PRO A 433 -13.42 -40.23 -12.48
C PRO A 433 -14.60 -41.21 -12.62
N HIS A 434 -15.57 -40.98 -13.51
CA HIS A 434 -16.85 -41.74 -13.53
C HIS A 434 -17.08 -42.71 -14.70
N CYS A 435 -16.14 -42.94 -15.62
CA CYS A 435 -16.20 -44.20 -16.38
C CYS A 435 -15.93 -45.35 -15.40
N THR A 436 -16.79 -46.36 -15.37
CA THR A 436 -16.55 -47.52 -14.49
C THR A 436 -15.24 -48.21 -14.90
N ALA A 437 -14.63 -48.97 -13.98
CA ALA A 437 -13.32 -49.60 -14.20
C ALA A 437 -13.24 -50.50 -15.47
N SER A 438 -14.38 -50.85 -16.07
CA SER A 438 -14.49 -51.64 -17.30
C SER A 438 -14.73 -50.81 -18.58
N GLN A 439 -14.66 -49.49 -18.55
CA GLN A 439 -14.94 -48.61 -19.69
C GLN A 439 -13.86 -47.55 -19.94
N PHE A 440 -13.72 -47.06 -21.18
CA PHE A 440 -12.85 -45.94 -21.56
C PHE A 440 -13.63 -44.83 -22.30
N CYS A 441 -13.33 -43.55 -22.05
CA CYS A 441 -13.94 -42.42 -22.77
C CYS A 441 -13.39 -42.39 -24.21
N ASP A 442 -14.28 -42.59 -25.18
CA ASP A 442 -13.97 -42.39 -26.60
C ASP A 442 -13.91 -40.89 -26.88
N THR A 443 -12.71 -40.35 -27.03
CA THR A 443 -12.46 -38.90 -27.15
C THR A 443 -13.06 -38.27 -28.41
N GLN A 444 -13.49 -39.07 -29.41
CA GLN A 444 -14.19 -38.55 -30.58
C GLN A 444 -15.70 -38.43 -30.38
N THR A 445 -16.27 -39.15 -29.41
CA THR A 445 -17.73 -39.22 -29.23
C THR A 445 -18.21 -38.84 -27.83
N GLY A 446 -17.31 -38.70 -26.85
CA GLY A 446 -17.64 -38.37 -25.46
C GLY A 446 -18.37 -39.50 -24.70
N VAL A 447 -18.39 -40.72 -25.24
CA VAL A 447 -19.13 -41.87 -24.67
C VAL A 447 -18.16 -42.87 -24.03
N CYS A 448 -18.43 -43.32 -22.79
CA CYS A 448 -17.69 -44.42 -22.16
C CYS A 448 -18.02 -45.75 -22.87
N ARG A 449 -17.05 -46.37 -23.55
CA ARG A 449 -17.19 -47.68 -24.20
C ARG A 449 -16.57 -48.80 -23.36
N PRO A 450 -17.17 -50.02 -23.29
CA PRO A 450 -16.58 -51.14 -22.58
C PRO A 450 -15.27 -51.61 -23.21
N LEU A 451 -14.28 -51.96 -22.38
CA LEU A 451 -13.02 -52.57 -22.81
C LEU A 451 -13.30 -53.99 -23.30
N ALA A 452 -12.83 -54.33 -24.51
CA ALA A 452 -12.91 -55.71 -25.01
C ALA A 452 -12.08 -56.64 -24.11
N GLY A 453 -12.56 -57.87 -23.90
CA GLY A 453 -11.96 -58.85 -22.98
C GLY A 453 -10.47 -59.12 -23.24
N CYS A 454 -9.73 -59.42 -22.17
CA CYS A 454 -8.28 -59.63 -22.18
C CYS A 454 -7.88 -61.07 -21.83
N GLU A 455 -6.63 -61.45 -22.15
CA GLU A 455 -6.08 -62.73 -21.68
C GLU A 455 -5.61 -62.63 -20.22
N PRO A 456 -6.00 -63.55 -19.32
CA PRO A 456 -5.55 -63.58 -17.94
C PRO A 456 -4.04 -63.39 -17.76
N GLY A 457 -3.67 -62.47 -16.87
CA GLY A 457 -2.28 -62.12 -16.58
C GLY A 457 -1.65 -61.08 -17.53
N ALA A 458 -2.33 -60.68 -18.61
CA ALA A 458 -1.90 -59.55 -19.42
C ALA A 458 -1.84 -58.27 -18.58
N THR A 459 -0.88 -57.39 -18.84
CA THR A 459 -0.77 -56.10 -18.17
C THR A 459 -0.79 -54.97 -19.20
N ARG A 460 -1.31 -53.81 -18.82
CA ARG A 460 -1.39 -52.61 -19.67
C ARG A 460 -0.80 -51.41 -18.94
N SER A 461 0.06 -50.66 -19.63
CA SER A 461 0.77 -49.49 -19.09
C SER A 461 -0.17 -48.34 -18.73
N CYS A 462 0.23 -47.52 -17.78
CA CYS A 462 -0.38 -46.21 -17.51
C CYS A 462 0.04 -45.27 -18.64
N ASP A 463 -0.85 -44.75 -19.49
CA ASP A 463 -0.50 -43.77 -20.53
C ASP A 463 -0.06 -42.41 -19.89
N CYS A 464 1.14 -42.32 -19.29
CA CYS A 464 1.69 -41.04 -18.79
C CYS A 464 2.03 -40.15 -20.04
N PRO A 465 1.76 -38.83 -20.04
CA PRO A 465 1.89 -37.96 -21.23
C PRO A 465 3.30 -37.78 -21.83
N ASN A 466 4.36 -38.28 -21.18
CA ASN A 466 5.73 -38.10 -21.62
C ASN A 466 6.30 -39.38 -22.25
N LEU A 467 6.75 -39.26 -23.50
CA LEU A 467 7.31 -40.33 -24.34
C LEU A 467 8.68 -40.83 -23.82
N TYR A 468 8.69 -41.78 -22.89
CA TYR A 468 9.88 -42.61 -22.57
C TYR A 468 9.54 -44.10 -22.47
N GLN A 469 10.55 -44.95 -22.69
CA GLN A 469 10.41 -46.28 -23.30
C GLN A 469 9.85 -47.41 -22.43
N GLU A 470 9.67 -47.27 -21.11
CA GLU A 470 8.99 -48.29 -20.30
C GLU A 470 8.14 -47.64 -19.20
N GLN A 471 6.82 -47.75 -19.34
CA GLN A 471 5.84 -47.23 -18.38
C GLN A 471 5.31 -48.36 -17.49
N PRO A 472 5.09 -48.13 -16.18
CA PRO A 472 4.58 -49.15 -15.27
C PRO A 472 3.15 -49.58 -15.64
N ALA A 473 2.78 -50.82 -15.30
CA ALA A 473 1.44 -51.35 -15.54
C ALA A 473 0.42 -50.77 -14.55
N CYS A 474 -0.66 -50.19 -15.06
CA CYS A 474 -1.79 -49.70 -14.25
C CYS A 474 -2.98 -50.66 -14.23
N TYR A 475 -3.01 -51.63 -15.16
CA TYR A 475 -4.09 -52.59 -15.26
C TYR A 475 -3.52 -53.99 -15.43
N ARG A 476 -4.13 -54.95 -14.73
CA ARG A 476 -3.89 -56.39 -14.83
C ARG A 476 -5.16 -57.05 -15.34
N CYS A 477 -5.05 -57.99 -16.26
CA CYS A 477 -6.18 -58.83 -16.63
C CYS A 477 -6.32 -59.94 -15.58
N ASN A 478 -7.47 -60.01 -14.93
CA ASN A 478 -7.76 -61.08 -13.98
C ASN A 478 -8.07 -62.40 -14.68
N ASP A 479 -8.19 -63.48 -13.90
CA ASP A 479 -8.41 -64.83 -14.43
C ASP A 479 -9.75 -65.01 -15.16
N SER A 480 -10.70 -64.08 -14.99
CA SER A 480 -11.97 -64.03 -15.72
C SER A 480 -11.91 -63.28 -17.06
N GLY A 481 -10.75 -62.75 -17.45
CA GLY A 481 -10.57 -62.02 -18.71
C GLY A 481 -11.05 -60.56 -18.66
N GLU A 482 -11.18 -60.00 -17.44
CA GLU A 482 -11.55 -58.61 -17.19
C GLU A 482 -10.35 -57.80 -16.69
N TRP A 483 -10.23 -56.56 -17.13
CA TRP A 483 -9.18 -55.66 -16.65
C TRP A 483 -9.52 -55.16 -15.24
N GLU A 484 -8.63 -55.40 -14.29
CA GLU A 484 -8.65 -54.82 -12.95
C GLU A 484 -7.52 -53.80 -12.79
N ARG A 485 -7.82 -52.70 -12.12
CA ARG A 485 -6.83 -51.64 -11.87
C ARG A 485 -5.88 -52.08 -10.75
N ILE A 486 -4.58 -51.93 -10.99
CA ILE A 486 -3.57 -52.09 -9.95
C ILE A 486 -3.61 -50.81 -9.11
N LEU A 487 -4.06 -50.93 -7.86
CA LEU A 487 -4.11 -49.80 -6.93
C LEU A 487 -2.71 -49.54 -6.38
N TRP A 488 -2.13 -48.41 -6.78
CA TRP A 488 -0.91 -47.86 -6.21
C TRP A 488 -1.30 -46.84 -5.13
N GLU A 489 -0.63 -46.85 -3.98
CA GLU A 489 -0.93 -45.91 -2.89
C GLU A 489 -0.56 -44.46 -3.22
N PHE A 490 0.35 -44.22 -4.19
CA PHE A 490 0.68 -42.88 -4.73
C PHE A 490 1.02 -42.93 -6.23
N ASP A 491 0.95 -41.77 -6.92
CA ASP A 491 1.15 -41.64 -8.37
C ASP A 491 2.58 -42.06 -8.79
N PRO A 492 2.72 -43.11 -9.62
CA PRO A 492 4.03 -43.66 -9.98
C PRO A 492 4.84 -42.79 -10.95
N CYS A 493 4.33 -41.69 -11.52
CA CYS A 493 5.08 -40.89 -12.52
C CYS A 493 6.06 -39.83 -11.90
N LEU A 494 6.31 -39.76 -10.56
CA LEU A 494 7.05 -38.65 -9.87
C LEU A 494 8.30 -39.06 -9.05
N CYS A 495 9.30 -39.69 -9.65
CA CYS A 495 10.61 -39.92 -9.00
C CYS A 495 11.76 -39.61 -9.97
N SER A 496 12.32 -38.39 -9.96
CA SER A 496 13.72 -38.22 -10.39
C SER A 496 14.40 -36.92 -9.95
N HIS A 497 13.79 -35.73 -9.88
CA HIS A 497 14.56 -34.48 -9.62
C HIS A 497 13.94 -33.49 -8.58
N GLY A 498 13.89 -33.89 -7.29
CA GLY A 498 13.65 -33.03 -6.08
C GLY A 498 12.19 -32.60 -5.83
N PRO A 499 11.69 -32.35 -4.57
CA PRO A 499 12.35 -32.04 -3.28
C PRO A 499 12.33 -33.25 -2.29
N PRO A 500 12.70 -33.17 -0.98
CA PRO A 500 13.00 -34.37 -0.18
C PRO A 500 11.74 -35.19 0.10
N CYS A 501 11.90 -36.51 0.30
CA CYS A 501 10.84 -37.36 0.81
C CYS A 501 10.21 -36.71 2.07
N ALA A 502 8.89 -36.82 2.23
CA ALA A 502 8.19 -36.28 3.39
C ALA A 502 8.79 -36.82 4.71
N GLU A 503 8.62 -36.06 5.79
CA GLU A 503 9.13 -36.38 7.13
C GLU A 503 8.73 -37.82 7.52
N GLY A 504 9.73 -38.65 7.88
CA GLY A 504 9.55 -40.08 8.16
C GLY A 504 9.90 -41.04 7.01
N LEU A 505 10.43 -40.56 5.87
CA LEU A 505 10.83 -41.40 4.73
C LEU A 505 12.25 -41.04 4.21
N VAL A 506 13.03 -42.03 3.75
CA VAL A 506 14.36 -41.85 3.13
C VAL A 506 14.39 -42.47 1.73
N CYS A 507 15.02 -41.80 0.77
CA CYS A 507 15.16 -42.31 -0.60
C CYS A 507 16.18 -43.47 -0.65
N ASN A 508 15.75 -44.64 -1.14
CA ASN A 508 16.61 -45.80 -1.34
C ASN A 508 17.13 -45.84 -2.80
N PRO A 509 18.43 -45.58 -3.02
CA PRO A 509 18.98 -45.46 -4.38
C PRO A 509 19.10 -46.80 -5.13
N ALA A 510 18.84 -47.95 -4.48
CA ALA A 510 18.80 -49.24 -5.16
C ALA A 510 17.42 -49.56 -5.77
N THR A 511 16.36 -48.92 -5.26
CA THR A 511 14.97 -49.20 -5.65
C THR A 511 14.28 -47.98 -6.27
N ASP A 512 14.89 -46.79 -6.18
CA ASP A 512 14.40 -45.50 -6.66
C ASP A 512 13.03 -45.12 -6.05
N ARG A 513 12.86 -45.43 -4.75
CA ARG A 513 11.63 -45.22 -3.98
C ARG A 513 11.94 -44.56 -2.63
N CYS A 514 10.99 -43.76 -2.10
CA CYS A 514 11.00 -43.32 -0.71
C CYS A 514 10.51 -44.47 0.19
N GLU A 515 11.32 -44.91 1.15
CA GLU A 515 11.03 -46.02 2.08
C GLU A 515 10.94 -45.50 3.54
N PRO A 516 10.09 -46.10 4.41
CA PRO A 516 9.90 -45.64 5.80
C PRO A 516 11.19 -45.62 6.62
N ASP A 517 11.46 -44.50 7.28
CA ASP A 517 12.58 -44.36 8.22
C ASP A 517 12.16 -44.91 9.59
N CYS A 518 12.44 -46.20 9.84
CA CYS A 518 12.10 -46.88 11.09
C CYS A 518 12.90 -46.41 12.33
N ARG A 519 13.45 -45.19 12.31
CA ARG A 519 14.18 -44.57 13.44
C ARG A 519 13.36 -43.51 14.19
N GLN A 520 12.13 -43.23 13.77
CA GLN A 520 11.22 -42.29 14.45
C GLN A 520 9.90 -42.97 14.82
N ASP A 521 9.58 -42.96 16.13
CA ASP A 521 8.40 -43.58 16.72
C ASP A 521 7.11 -42.84 16.33
N HIS A 522 6.20 -43.48 15.58
CA HIS A 522 4.73 -43.29 15.63
C HIS A 522 4.00 -44.33 14.77
N CYS A 523 3.66 -45.49 15.34
CA CYS A 523 2.75 -46.47 14.74
C CYS A 523 1.62 -46.81 15.72
N ALA A 524 0.57 -45.99 15.77
CA ALA A 524 -0.64 -46.34 16.51
C ALA A 524 -1.88 -45.69 15.89
N GLN A 525 -2.25 -46.10 14.66
CA GLN A 525 -3.64 -46.05 14.16
C GLN A 525 -3.80 -46.74 12.80
N VAL A 526 -3.68 -48.07 12.75
CA VAL A 526 -4.35 -48.88 11.72
C VAL A 526 -4.80 -50.21 12.33
N LYS A 527 -6.10 -50.51 12.19
CA LYS A 527 -6.69 -51.83 12.45
C LYS A 527 -6.30 -52.79 11.32
N ASP A 528 -5.22 -53.54 11.49
CA ASP A 528 -5.18 -54.91 10.95
C ASP A 528 -4.08 -55.72 11.67
N GLU A 529 -4.53 -56.64 12.52
CA GLU A 529 -3.74 -57.32 13.55
C GLU A 529 -3.03 -58.60 13.03
N ILE A 530 -2.91 -58.78 11.71
CA ILE A 530 -2.55 -60.10 11.14
C ILE A 530 -1.14 -60.16 10.53
N ALA A 531 -0.46 -59.04 10.29
CA ALA A 531 0.87 -59.05 9.67
C ALA A 531 2.07 -59.14 10.65
N CYS A 532 1.87 -58.96 11.97
CA CYS A 532 2.96 -58.99 12.97
C CYS A 532 3.08 -60.30 13.77
N LEU A 533 2.21 -61.30 13.55
CA LEU A 533 2.16 -62.52 14.37
C LEU A 533 2.98 -63.70 13.83
N SER A 534 3.77 -63.54 12.76
CA SER A 534 4.53 -64.66 12.17
C SER A 534 5.97 -64.81 12.68
N MET A 535 6.37 -64.12 13.75
CA MET A 535 7.66 -64.38 14.40
C MET A 535 7.48 -64.88 15.84
N SER A 536 7.92 -66.11 16.04
CA SER A 536 7.84 -66.89 17.26
C SER A 536 8.69 -66.29 18.38
N SER A 537 8.09 -65.53 19.30
CA SER A 537 8.43 -65.51 20.74
C SER A 537 7.74 -64.35 21.48
N CYS A 538 6.62 -64.60 22.16
CA CYS A 538 6.20 -63.83 23.32
C CYS A 538 5.24 -64.67 24.19
N TRP A 539 5.53 -64.78 25.49
CA TRP A 539 4.65 -65.39 26.49
C TRP A 539 3.74 -64.31 27.11
N PRO A 540 2.49 -64.64 27.47
CA PRO A 540 1.53 -63.66 27.98
C PRO A 540 1.80 -63.41 29.47
N GLY A 541 2.57 -62.36 29.78
CA GLY A 541 2.81 -62.04 31.18
C GLY A 541 3.79 -60.93 31.52
N TYR A 542 4.32 -60.15 30.58
CA TYR A 542 5.09 -58.93 30.86
C TYR A 542 4.96 -57.99 29.64
N VAL A 543 4.50 -56.76 29.84
CA VAL A 543 4.51 -55.73 28.79
C VAL A 543 5.42 -54.60 29.25
N GLY A 544 6.58 -54.51 28.62
CA GLY A 544 7.61 -53.50 28.81
C GLY A 544 8.80 -53.86 27.92
N LEU A 545 9.18 -52.96 27.01
CA LEU A 545 10.36 -53.13 26.16
C LEU A 545 11.64 -52.98 27.03
N CYS A 546 12.50 -54.00 27.07
CA CYS A 546 13.91 -53.79 27.43
C CYS A 546 14.57 -53.14 26.19
N ASP A 547 14.97 -51.87 26.26
CA ASP A 547 15.99 -51.34 25.37
C ASP A 547 17.37 -51.69 25.95
N CYS A 548 18.11 -52.54 25.24
CA CYS A 548 19.43 -53.03 25.65
C CYS A 548 20.58 -52.28 24.95
N THR A 549 20.41 -51.01 24.57
CA THR A 549 21.50 -50.21 24.00
C THR A 549 22.18 -49.32 25.06
N CYS A 550 23.06 -49.91 25.86
CA CYS A 550 24.10 -49.17 26.60
C CYS A 550 25.49 -49.64 26.14
N PRO A 551 26.42 -48.73 25.78
CA PRO A 551 27.76 -49.13 25.36
C PRO A 551 28.58 -49.51 26.59
N GLY A 552 28.51 -50.77 27.01
CA GLY A 552 29.48 -51.38 27.90
C GLY A 552 30.80 -51.61 27.16
N SER A 553 31.93 -51.35 27.82
CA SER A 553 33.27 -51.30 27.22
C SER A 553 33.83 -52.62 26.67
N ASN A 554 33.07 -53.71 26.61
CA ASN A 554 33.49 -55.01 26.06
C ASN A 554 32.33 -55.66 25.31
N GLY A 555 32.25 -55.45 23.99
CA GLY A 555 31.14 -55.90 23.15
C GLY A 555 30.99 -57.43 23.05
N TYR A 556 29.98 -57.96 23.74
CA TYR A 556 29.35 -59.26 23.46
C TYR A 556 27.84 -59.13 23.69
N GLU A 557 27.04 -59.38 22.65
CA GLU A 557 25.58 -59.47 22.72
C GLU A 557 25.16 -60.86 23.25
N GLY A 558 24.29 -60.89 24.27
CA GLY A 558 23.64 -62.14 24.70
C GLY A 558 23.42 -62.40 26.21
N GLY A 559 23.41 -61.37 27.08
CA GLY A 559 23.08 -61.52 28.51
C GLY A 559 21.74 -60.87 28.87
N GLY A 560 20.83 -61.60 29.50
CA GLY A 560 19.47 -61.12 29.87
C GLY A 560 19.46 -60.00 30.93
N CYS A 561 18.32 -59.28 30.99
CA CYS A 561 18.07 -58.02 31.74
C CYS A 561 18.17 -58.11 33.29
N ALA A 562 19.03 -58.94 33.89
CA ALA A 562 19.09 -59.13 35.35
C ALA A 562 19.93 -58.08 36.10
N ASP A 563 20.81 -57.32 35.43
CA ASP A 563 21.79 -56.43 36.06
C ASP A 563 21.66 -54.94 35.65
N CYS A 564 20.53 -54.51 35.07
CA CYS A 564 20.34 -53.09 34.73
C CYS A 564 20.15 -52.23 36.00
N PRO A 565 20.87 -51.09 36.14
CA PRO A 565 20.63 -50.14 37.21
C PRO A 565 19.20 -49.59 37.15
N ARG A 566 18.66 -49.26 38.32
CA ARG A 566 17.25 -48.89 38.55
C ARG A 566 16.77 -47.65 37.76
N GLU A 567 17.70 -46.95 37.14
CA GLU A 567 17.52 -45.72 36.36
C GLU A 567 16.98 -46.01 34.95
N CYS A 568 17.04 -47.26 34.48
CA CYS A 568 16.55 -47.69 33.16
C CYS A 568 15.05 -48.07 33.13
N PHE A 569 14.27 -47.82 34.20
CA PHE A 569 12.84 -48.12 34.23
C PHE A 569 12.00 -46.84 34.25
N GLN A 570 11.37 -46.48 33.13
CA GLN A 570 10.31 -45.47 33.11
C GLN A 570 8.96 -46.12 33.42
N PHE A 571 8.33 -45.74 34.54
CA PHE A 571 6.96 -46.14 34.90
C PHE A 571 5.97 -45.03 34.51
N ALA A 572 4.87 -45.39 33.83
CA ALA A 572 3.71 -44.53 33.64
C ALA A 572 2.99 -44.31 34.99
N ALA A 573 3.03 -43.09 35.53
CA ALA A 573 2.79 -42.84 36.95
C ALA A 573 1.42 -42.28 37.36
N CYS A 574 0.49 -41.90 36.45
CA CYS A 574 -0.75 -41.24 36.89
C CYS A 574 -2.07 -42.02 36.82
N VAL A 575 -2.09 -43.24 36.28
CA VAL A 575 -3.34 -44.01 36.14
C VAL A 575 -3.92 -44.47 37.50
N GLY A 576 -3.17 -44.38 38.60
CA GLY A 576 -3.58 -44.87 39.92
C GLY A 576 -3.87 -43.84 41.01
N LEU A 577 -3.33 -42.61 40.94
CA LEU A 577 -3.26 -41.73 42.13
C LEU A 577 -3.67 -40.26 41.94
N ASN A 578 -4.06 -39.80 40.74
CA ASN A 578 -4.56 -38.43 40.50
C ASN A 578 -3.69 -37.29 41.06
N SER A 579 -2.38 -37.47 41.20
CA SER A 579 -1.50 -36.40 41.67
C SER A 579 -0.14 -36.43 41.00
N CYS A 580 0.12 -35.44 40.14
CA CYS A 580 1.45 -35.09 39.67
C CYS A 580 2.16 -34.17 40.67
N TRP A 581 3.48 -33.97 40.51
CA TRP A 581 4.25 -33.07 41.37
C TRP A 581 3.84 -31.60 41.13
N ALA A 582 4.13 -30.72 42.09
CA ALA A 582 3.77 -29.30 41.98
C ALA A 582 4.37 -28.66 40.71
N GLY A 583 3.52 -28.12 39.84
CA GLY A 583 3.90 -27.56 38.53
C GLY A 583 3.72 -28.51 37.34
N GLN A 584 3.05 -29.66 37.53
CA GLN A 584 2.73 -30.59 36.45
C GLN A 584 1.23 -30.87 36.38
N THR A 585 0.72 -31.06 35.17
CA THR A 585 -0.66 -31.47 34.89
C THR A 585 -0.67 -32.86 34.26
N CYS A 586 -1.63 -33.69 34.66
CA CYS A 586 -1.80 -35.02 34.07
C CYS A 586 -2.52 -34.87 32.74
N ASP A 587 -1.88 -35.28 31.64
CA ASP A 587 -2.57 -35.40 30.35
C ASP A 587 -3.53 -36.60 30.43
N GLY A 588 -4.81 -36.33 30.18
CA GLY A 588 -5.88 -37.32 30.23
C GLY A 588 -5.84 -38.35 29.08
N ALA A 589 -5.09 -38.09 28.01
CA ALA A 589 -4.94 -39.00 26.88
C ALA A 589 -3.76 -39.98 27.07
N THR A 590 -2.64 -39.51 27.65
CA THR A 590 -1.38 -40.27 27.74
C THR A 590 -1.10 -40.82 29.14
N GLY A 591 -1.72 -40.26 30.18
CA GLY A 591 -1.50 -40.68 31.58
C GLY A 591 -0.11 -40.31 32.13
N THR A 592 0.60 -39.41 31.45
CA THR A 592 1.90 -38.87 31.87
C THR A 592 1.75 -37.50 32.52
N CYS A 593 2.60 -37.22 33.51
CA CYS A 593 2.70 -35.90 34.13
C CYS A 593 3.55 -35.02 33.23
N GLU A 594 2.93 -34.08 32.54
CA GLU A 594 3.64 -33.08 31.75
C GLU A 594 3.98 -31.90 32.65
N THR A 595 5.24 -31.48 32.65
CA THR A 595 5.59 -30.11 33.06
C THR A 595 4.75 -29.18 32.22
N SER A 596 3.83 -28.44 32.84
CA SER A 596 3.11 -27.36 32.17
C SER A 596 4.18 -26.54 31.46
N GLY A 597 4.17 -26.54 30.13
CA GLY A 597 5.10 -25.72 29.35
C GLY A 597 5.10 -24.34 29.98
N ALA A 598 6.29 -23.77 30.17
CA ALA A 598 6.43 -22.44 30.75
C ALA A 598 5.37 -21.53 30.11
N CYS A 599 4.58 -20.86 30.95
CA CYS A 599 3.53 -19.98 30.47
C CYS A 599 4.12 -18.99 29.45
N LEU A 600 3.34 -18.64 28.44
CA LEU A 600 3.77 -17.75 27.39
C LEU A 600 3.91 -16.33 27.93
N THR A 601 5.05 -15.70 27.65
CA THR A 601 5.34 -14.31 28.04
C THR A 601 4.71 -13.31 27.07
N ALA A 602 4.73 -12.03 27.40
CA ALA A 602 4.17 -10.98 26.55
C ALA A 602 4.76 -11.03 25.14
N GLY A 603 3.91 -10.88 24.13
CA GLY A 603 4.27 -10.93 22.70
C GLY A 603 4.43 -12.33 22.11
N GLN A 604 4.36 -13.41 22.90
CA GLN A 604 4.38 -14.76 22.35
C GLN A 604 3.00 -15.19 21.83
N THR A 605 2.97 -15.79 20.64
CA THR A 605 1.75 -16.25 19.97
C THR A 605 1.51 -17.75 20.15
N PHE A 606 0.25 -18.18 20.15
CA PHE A 606 -0.14 -19.59 20.11
C PHE A 606 -1.43 -19.83 19.32
N GLU A 607 -1.59 -21.04 18.81
CA GLU A 607 -2.80 -21.47 18.08
C GLU A 607 -3.55 -22.51 18.89
N SER A 608 -4.65 -22.11 19.53
CA SER A 608 -5.49 -23.04 20.30
C SER A 608 -6.86 -22.46 20.57
N PHE A 609 -7.91 -23.30 20.51
CA PHE A 609 -9.23 -22.94 21.04
C PHE A 609 -9.27 -22.96 22.58
N ASP A 610 -8.29 -23.59 23.23
CA ASP A 610 -8.15 -23.59 24.69
C ASP A 610 -7.07 -22.59 25.13
N THR A 611 -7.54 -21.42 25.51
CA THR A 611 -6.71 -20.29 25.95
C THR A 611 -6.40 -20.33 27.45
N GLN A 612 -7.02 -21.22 28.22
CA GLN A 612 -6.93 -21.19 29.68
C GLN A 612 -5.54 -21.61 30.17
N GLY A 613 -4.86 -20.71 30.89
CA GLY A 613 -3.55 -20.99 31.49
C GLY A 613 -2.37 -21.01 30.50
N ARG A 614 -2.58 -20.57 29.25
CA ARG A 614 -1.52 -20.48 28.23
C ARG A 614 -0.58 -19.29 28.48
N CYS A 615 -1.12 -18.14 28.88
CA CYS A 615 -0.35 -16.94 29.18
C CYS A 615 0.10 -16.90 30.65
N CYS A 616 1.23 -16.25 30.91
CA CYS A 616 1.71 -16.08 32.29
C CYS A 616 0.75 -15.23 33.14
N PRO A 617 0.75 -15.40 34.48
CA PRO A 617 -0.08 -14.58 35.37
C PRO A 617 0.14 -13.08 35.13
N GLY A 618 -0.95 -12.35 34.87
CA GLY A 618 -0.92 -10.92 34.54
C GLY A 618 -0.99 -10.63 33.04
N LEU A 619 -1.02 -11.64 32.19
CA LEU A 619 -1.23 -11.53 30.74
C LEU A 619 -2.53 -12.21 30.34
N ASP A 620 -3.25 -11.59 29.42
CA ASP A 620 -4.45 -12.13 28.81
C ASP A 620 -4.17 -12.60 27.37
N PRO A 621 -4.77 -13.72 26.94
CA PRO A 621 -4.71 -14.18 25.56
C PRO A 621 -5.65 -13.33 24.69
N ILE A 622 -5.09 -12.45 23.87
CA ILE A 622 -5.85 -11.61 22.94
C ILE A 622 -5.73 -12.14 21.50
N PRO A 623 -6.80 -12.11 20.68
CA PRO A 623 -6.71 -12.52 19.28
C PRO A 623 -5.67 -11.69 18.52
N VAL A 624 -4.87 -12.33 17.68
CA VAL A 624 -3.96 -11.61 16.78
C VAL A 624 -4.81 -10.83 15.77
N ALA A 625 -4.63 -9.51 15.71
CA ALA A 625 -5.31 -8.65 14.75
C ALA A 625 -4.29 -7.76 14.05
N GLN A 626 -4.44 -7.56 12.75
CA GLN A 626 -3.65 -6.60 11.98
C GLN A 626 -4.48 -5.34 11.77
N ALA A 627 -3.90 -4.20 12.14
CA ALA A 627 -4.46 -2.89 11.82
C ALA A 627 -4.01 -2.50 10.40
N ASP A 628 -4.93 -2.44 9.45
CA ASP A 628 -4.69 -1.76 8.18
C ASP A 628 -5.00 -0.25 8.31
N SER A 629 -4.88 0.54 7.24
CA SER A 629 -5.08 1.99 7.30
C SER A 629 -6.47 2.43 7.82
N SER A 630 -7.50 1.57 7.83
CA SER A 630 -8.85 1.92 8.28
C SER A 630 -9.67 0.81 8.97
N THR A 631 -9.30 -0.46 8.84
CA THR A 631 -10.01 -1.62 9.38
C THR A 631 -9.10 -2.52 10.21
N CYS A 632 -9.73 -3.43 10.96
CA CYS A 632 -9.08 -4.45 11.78
C CYS A 632 -9.30 -5.81 11.12
N ALA A 633 -8.24 -6.39 10.58
CA ALA A 633 -8.27 -7.71 9.96
C ALA A 633 -7.85 -8.78 10.98
N PHE A 634 -8.68 -9.81 11.13
CA PHE A 634 -8.39 -10.96 11.96
C PHE A 634 -8.08 -12.16 11.05
N PRO A 635 -6.97 -12.89 11.26
CA PRO A 635 -6.69 -14.09 10.50
C PRO A 635 -7.72 -15.17 10.82
N ASN A 636 -8.05 -16.03 9.85
CA ASN A 636 -9.00 -17.15 9.99
C ASN A 636 -8.44 -18.33 10.81
N CYS A 637 -7.52 -18.09 11.74
CA CYS A 637 -6.96 -19.07 12.66
C CYS A 637 -7.31 -18.70 14.11
N PRO A 638 -7.41 -19.67 15.03
CA PRO A 638 -7.53 -19.42 16.47
C PRO A 638 -6.17 -18.97 17.05
N CYS A 639 -5.60 -17.92 16.46
CA CYS A 639 -4.30 -17.36 16.79
C CYS A 639 -4.44 -16.29 17.89
N PHE A 640 -3.74 -16.48 19.00
CA PHE A 640 -3.73 -15.57 20.13
C PHE A 640 -2.30 -15.09 20.40
N VAL A 641 -2.16 -13.91 20.99
CA VAL A 641 -0.92 -13.39 21.58
C VAL A 641 -1.16 -13.08 23.05
N CYS A 642 -0.19 -13.33 23.91
CA CYS A 642 -0.27 -12.97 25.32
C CYS A 642 0.11 -11.50 25.49
N SER A 643 -0.76 -10.68 26.09
CA SER A 643 -0.54 -9.24 26.33
C SER A 643 -1.15 -8.79 27.65
N ASP A 644 -0.63 -7.72 28.23
CA ASP A 644 -1.15 -7.04 29.42
C ASP A 644 -1.98 -5.80 29.07
N CYS A 645 -3.00 -5.98 28.22
CA CYS A 645 -3.92 -4.90 27.86
C CYS A 645 -4.59 -4.26 29.09
N GLY A 646 -4.66 -2.93 29.07
CA GLY A 646 -5.13 -2.08 30.16
C GLY A 646 -4.01 -1.53 31.06
N ASN A 647 -2.73 -1.69 30.68
CA ASN A 647 -1.59 -1.16 31.45
C ASN A 647 -1.30 0.33 31.16
N GLY A 648 -1.95 0.92 30.16
CA GLY A 648 -1.81 2.30 29.71
C GLY A 648 -0.62 2.58 28.77
N THR A 649 0.08 1.55 28.30
CA THR A 649 1.27 1.62 27.44
C THR A 649 1.09 0.70 26.23
N CYS A 650 1.11 1.25 25.02
CA CYS A 650 1.04 0.44 23.80
C CYS A 650 2.41 -0.15 23.45
N ASP A 651 2.62 -1.43 23.75
CA ASP A 651 3.89 -2.09 23.50
C ASP A 651 4.11 -2.38 22.01
N SER A 652 5.13 -1.74 21.44
CA SER A 652 5.42 -1.79 20.01
C SER A 652 5.90 -3.19 19.59
N GLY A 653 5.05 -3.93 18.87
CA GLY A 653 5.42 -5.19 18.23
C GLY A 653 4.29 -6.22 18.15
N TRP A 654 3.37 -6.21 19.10
CA TRP A 654 2.23 -7.14 19.14
C TRP A 654 0.93 -6.48 19.60
N GLU A 655 0.97 -5.31 20.25
CA GLU A 655 -0.21 -4.53 20.57
C GLU A 655 -0.51 -3.51 19.49
N ASN A 656 -1.79 -3.37 19.17
CA ASN A 656 -2.30 -2.35 18.27
C ASN A 656 -3.76 -2.03 18.60
N ARG A 657 -4.33 -1.03 17.91
CA ARG A 657 -5.71 -0.57 18.13
C ARG A 657 -6.78 -1.65 17.98
N CYS A 658 -6.47 -2.76 17.31
CA CYS A 658 -7.43 -3.82 16.98
C CYS A 658 -7.46 -4.96 18.00
N ASN A 659 -6.34 -5.23 18.69
CA ASN A 659 -6.27 -6.30 19.69
C ASN A 659 -6.05 -5.79 21.13
N CYS A 660 -5.64 -4.53 21.30
CA CYS A 660 -5.38 -3.91 22.60
C CYS A 660 -5.86 -2.45 22.61
N ALA A 661 -7.17 -2.27 22.43
CA ALA A 661 -7.75 -0.94 22.23
C ALA A 661 -7.67 -0.05 23.48
N GLU A 662 -7.56 -0.61 24.68
CA GLU A 662 -7.41 0.16 25.91
C GLU A 662 -6.08 0.94 25.97
N ASP A 663 -5.01 0.38 25.42
CA ASP A 663 -3.65 0.94 25.52
C ASP A 663 -3.17 1.61 24.23
N CYS A 664 -3.65 1.15 23.07
CA CYS A 664 -3.15 1.57 21.75
C CYS A 664 -4.02 2.60 21.01
N VAL A 665 -4.80 3.41 21.72
CA VAL A 665 -5.58 4.49 21.09
C VAL A 665 -4.63 5.55 20.52
N GLY A 666 -4.53 5.64 19.19
CA GLY A 666 -3.81 6.70 18.48
C GLY A 666 -2.34 6.44 18.14
N PHE A 667 -1.81 5.24 18.40
CA PHE A 667 -0.36 5.01 18.32
C PHE A 667 0.20 4.68 16.91
N GLN A 668 -0.61 4.19 15.97
CA GLN A 668 -0.14 3.84 14.61
C GLN A 668 -0.80 4.71 13.54
N ASN A 669 -0.23 5.91 13.38
CA ASN A 669 -0.15 6.75 12.16
C ASN A 669 0.17 8.24 12.47
N CYS A 670 0.46 8.60 13.71
CA CYS A 670 1.15 9.87 14.01
C CYS A 670 2.68 9.71 13.87
N ARG A 671 3.19 9.42 12.67
CA ARG A 671 4.53 9.91 12.33
C ARG A 671 4.39 11.42 12.09
N ALA A 672 5.20 12.19 12.81
CA ALA A 672 5.12 13.64 13.00
C ALA A 672 5.32 14.52 11.73
N ALA A 673 5.18 13.99 10.52
CA ALA A 673 5.44 14.73 9.29
C ALA A 673 4.20 15.44 8.70
N ASN A 674 2.97 15.12 9.12
CA ASN A 674 1.75 15.70 8.50
C ASN A 674 0.60 16.00 9.48
N CYS A 675 0.84 16.82 10.51
CA CYS A 675 -0.25 17.38 11.33
C CYS A 675 -0.58 18.82 10.89
N ARG A 676 -1.57 19.01 9.99
CA ARG A 676 -2.00 20.35 9.53
C ARG A 676 -3.11 21.02 10.36
N ASN A 677 -3.75 20.34 11.32
CA ASN A 677 -4.94 20.90 11.98
C ASN A 677 -4.75 21.03 13.50
N VAL A 678 -4.11 22.12 13.93
CA VAL A 678 -4.09 22.54 15.33
C VAL A 678 -5.15 23.63 15.50
N ALA A 679 -6.28 23.31 16.13
CA ALA A 679 -7.33 24.31 16.40
C ALA A 679 -6.78 25.41 17.32
N ARG A 680 -6.77 26.67 16.84
CA ARG A 680 -6.27 27.83 17.62
C ARG A 680 -7.26 28.26 18.71
N SER A 681 -8.55 28.10 18.47
CA SER A 681 -9.60 28.50 19.41
C SER A 681 -10.89 27.72 19.20
N TYR A 682 -11.73 27.65 20.23
CA TYR A 682 -13.10 27.17 20.13
C TYR A 682 -14.07 28.34 20.16
N PHE A 683 -15.03 28.34 19.25
CA PHE A 683 -16.15 29.27 19.30
C PHE A 683 -17.36 28.55 19.88
N VAL A 684 -17.78 28.94 21.08
CA VAL A 684 -18.92 28.32 21.77
C VAL A 684 -20.11 29.26 21.77
N THR A 685 -21.28 28.76 21.39
CA THR A 685 -22.55 29.50 21.37
C THR A 685 -23.71 28.67 21.94
N GLY A 686 -24.77 29.35 22.36
CA GLY A 686 -25.96 28.72 22.95
C GLY A 686 -25.96 28.75 24.48
N ASP A 687 -26.82 27.93 25.09
CA ASP A 687 -27.04 27.89 26.54
C ASP A 687 -26.13 26.85 27.23
N CYS A 688 -24.84 26.92 26.96
CA CYS A 688 -23.84 25.97 27.46
C CYS A 688 -23.66 26.11 28.98
N PRO A 689 -23.58 25.00 29.74
CA PRO A 689 -23.22 25.05 31.16
C PRO A 689 -21.89 25.78 31.37
N GLY A 690 -21.86 26.80 32.22
CA GLY A 690 -20.63 27.58 32.50
C GLY A 690 -20.40 28.80 31.60
N ILE A 691 -21.19 28.98 30.52
CA ILE A 691 -21.17 30.19 29.69
C ILE A 691 -22.43 31.02 29.97
N PRO A 692 -22.33 32.34 30.19
CA PRO A 692 -23.51 33.19 30.38
C PRO A 692 -24.47 33.09 29.19
N SER A 693 -25.77 32.89 29.46
CA SER A 693 -26.80 32.72 28.42
C SER A 693 -26.77 33.87 27.41
N GLY A 694 -26.63 33.53 26.12
CA GLY A 694 -26.61 34.50 25.02
C GLY A 694 -25.23 35.10 24.69
N ALA A 695 -24.15 34.69 25.36
CA ALA A 695 -22.80 35.10 25.00
C ALA A 695 -22.14 34.09 24.05
N ALA A 696 -21.64 34.55 22.91
CA ALA A 696 -20.65 33.83 22.13
C ALA A 696 -19.28 34.07 22.77
N THR A 697 -18.49 33.02 23.02
CA THR A 697 -17.18 33.16 23.67
C THR A 697 -16.13 32.31 22.96
N TYR A 698 -14.97 32.91 22.72
CA TYR A 698 -13.78 32.22 22.28
C TYR A 698 -13.05 31.65 23.50
N LEU A 699 -12.88 30.33 23.54
CA LEU A 699 -12.09 29.67 24.57
C LEU A 699 -10.69 29.38 24.00
N PRO A 700 -9.62 29.97 24.58
CA PRO A 700 -8.26 29.69 24.14
C PRO A 700 -7.85 28.27 24.57
N VAL A 701 -7.20 27.54 23.67
CA VAL A 701 -6.75 26.17 23.93
C VAL A 701 -5.36 26.21 24.55
N ARG A 702 -5.18 25.56 25.71
CA ARG A 702 -3.85 25.20 26.21
C ARG A 702 -3.56 23.77 25.80
N GLN A 703 -2.73 23.59 24.77
CA GLN A 703 -2.26 22.27 24.34
C GLN A 703 -0.85 22.01 24.89
N THR A 704 -0.58 20.77 25.27
CA THR A 704 0.77 20.27 25.57
C THR A 704 0.99 19.04 24.70
N GLY A 705 1.65 19.20 23.55
CA GLY A 705 1.85 18.15 22.55
C GLY A 705 0.74 18.05 21.50
N CYS A 706 0.81 17.04 20.61
CA CYS A 706 -0.11 16.86 19.47
C CYS A 706 -1.42 16.14 19.82
N ALA A 707 -1.63 15.75 21.08
CA ALA A 707 -2.86 15.08 21.51
C ALA A 707 -3.81 16.11 22.15
N LEU A 708 -4.77 16.59 21.37
CA LEU A 708 -6.06 16.98 21.93
C LEU A 708 -6.94 15.75 21.88
N THR A 709 -7.28 15.16 23.02
CA THR A 709 -8.37 14.18 23.01
C THR A 709 -9.68 14.95 22.92
N PHE A 710 -10.58 14.53 22.04
CA PHE A 710 -11.93 15.11 21.91
C PHE A 710 -12.67 15.17 23.26
N THR A 711 -12.33 14.22 24.14
CA THR A 711 -12.70 14.14 25.56
C THR A 711 -12.26 15.35 26.39
N ASP A 712 -11.08 15.93 26.17
CA ASP A 712 -10.58 17.08 26.94
C ASP A 712 -11.33 18.37 26.60
N VAL A 713 -11.70 18.53 25.32
CA VAL A 713 -12.52 19.66 24.85
C VAL A 713 -13.91 19.57 25.45
N LEU A 714 -14.52 18.38 25.40
CA LEU A 714 -15.82 18.14 26.03
C LEU A 714 -15.75 18.34 27.54
N ALA A 715 -14.71 17.86 28.22
CA ALA A 715 -14.53 18.11 29.65
C ALA A 715 -14.37 19.60 29.98
N THR A 716 -13.69 20.37 29.12
CA THR A 716 -13.52 21.82 29.31
C THR A 716 -14.82 22.59 29.08
N VAL A 717 -15.61 22.22 28.06
CA VAL A 717 -16.86 22.93 27.70
C VAL A 717 -18.04 22.49 28.57
N LEU A 718 -18.09 21.21 28.95
CA LEU A 718 -19.21 20.62 29.70
C LEU A 718 -18.95 20.52 31.19
N GLY A 719 -17.68 20.62 31.61
CA GLY A 719 -17.25 20.34 32.98
C GLY A 719 -17.25 18.85 33.34
N GLU A 720 -17.36 17.94 32.36
CA GLU A 720 -17.63 16.51 32.58
C GLU A 720 -16.99 15.57 31.55
N LYS A 721 -16.80 14.31 31.95
CA LYS A 721 -16.39 13.26 31.04
C LYS A 721 -17.51 12.95 30.05
N ALA A 722 -17.15 12.78 28.79
CA ALA A 722 -18.06 12.43 27.71
C ALA A 722 -17.45 11.31 26.85
N CYS A 723 -18.30 10.47 26.28
CA CYS A 723 -17.90 9.43 25.34
C CYS A 723 -18.53 9.72 23.97
N LEU A 724 -17.80 9.40 22.91
CA LEU A 724 -18.29 9.46 21.53
C LEU A 724 -18.58 8.03 21.06
N ASP A 725 -19.76 7.80 20.52
CA ASP A 725 -20.13 6.58 19.81
C ASP A 725 -20.62 6.97 18.41
N ALA A 726 -19.81 6.68 17.38
CA ALA A 726 -19.94 7.22 16.03
C ALA A 726 -20.08 8.75 16.02
N ASP A 727 -21.19 9.28 15.48
CA ASP A 727 -21.47 10.72 15.44
C ASP A 727 -22.25 11.21 16.67
N VAL A 728 -22.42 10.38 17.72
CA VAL A 728 -23.26 10.70 18.88
C VAL A 728 -22.41 10.91 20.13
N VAL A 729 -22.61 12.03 20.81
CA VAL A 729 -21.96 12.35 22.09
C VAL A 729 -22.86 11.98 23.26
N PHE A 730 -22.32 11.23 24.21
CA PHE A 730 -22.94 10.89 25.49
C PHE A 730 -22.14 11.50 26.63
N THR A 731 -22.82 12.01 27.66
CA THR A 731 -22.19 12.62 28.84
C THR A 731 -22.66 11.92 30.11
N GLU A 732 -21.89 12.01 31.20
CA GLU A 732 -22.22 11.40 32.49
C GLU A 732 -23.56 11.92 33.06
N LYS A 733 -23.94 13.17 32.79
CA LYS A 733 -25.26 13.74 33.14
C LYS A 733 -26.38 13.51 32.12
N GLY A 734 -26.17 12.64 31.14
CA GLY A 734 -27.21 12.23 30.20
C GLY A 734 -27.55 13.27 29.13
N CYS A 735 -26.67 14.25 28.88
CA CYS A 735 -26.75 15.03 27.64
C CYS A 735 -26.44 14.13 26.45
N THR A 736 -27.20 14.29 25.37
CA THR A 736 -26.98 13.61 24.09
C THR A 736 -26.82 14.63 22.98
N GLY A 737 -25.92 14.39 22.04
CA GLY A 737 -25.65 15.30 20.94
C GLY A 737 -25.13 14.62 19.69
N TRP A 738 -24.98 15.39 18.62
CA TRP A 738 -24.48 14.94 17.32
C TRP A 738 -23.26 15.75 16.92
N VAL A 739 -22.28 15.08 16.31
CA VAL A 739 -21.11 15.68 15.68
C VAL A 739 -21.38 15.79 14.18
N ASN A 740 -21.20 16.98 13.62
CA ASN A 740 -21.26 17.19 12.19
C ASN A 740 -19.91 17.71 11.71
N SER A 741 -19.16 16.87 11.02
CA SER A 741 -17.89 17.22 10.39
C SER A 741 -18.16 17.74 8.98
N ILE A 742 -17.86 19.02 8.74
CA ILE A 742 -17.95 19.60 7.40
C ILE A 742 -16.58 20.16 7.04
N MET A 743 -15.85 19.42 6.20
CA MET A 743 -14.55 19.76 5.63
C MET A 743 -13.47 20.09 6.66
N ALA A 744 -13.37 21.35 7.08
CA ALA A 744 -12.35 21.91 7.98
C ALA A 744 -12.89 22.30 9.37
N SER A 745 -14.21 22.25 9.57
CA SER A 745 -14.86 22.60 10.84
C SER A 745 -15.65 21.44 11.40
N ILE A 746 -15.63 21.30 12.73
CA ILE A 746 -16.45 20.35 13.45
C ILE A 746 -17.47 21.15 14.25
N THR A 747 -18.75 20.90 13.99
CA THR A 747 -19.85 21.45 14.80
C THR A 747 -20.40 20.36 15.70
N ILE A 748 -20.39 20.60 17.01
CA ILE A 748 -20.99 19.67 17.99
C ILE A 748 -22.25 20.33 18.54
N SER A 749 -23.40 19.66 18.40
CA SER A 749 -24.67 20.13 18.96
C SER A 749 -25.18 19.11 19.97
N PHE A 750 -25.35 19.51 21.23
CA PHE A 750 -25.90 18.61 22.27
C PHE A 750 -27.06 19.25 23.05
N THR A 751 -27.93 18.38 23.55
CA THR A 751 -29.10 18.70 24.38
C THR A 751 -28.94 18.07 25.75
N CYS A 752 -28.97 18.89 26.81
CA CYS A 752 -28.85 18.40 28.18
C CYS A 752 -30.21 18.34 28.89
N PRO A 753 -30.58 17.21 29.52
CA PRO A 753 -31.68 17.18 30.47
C PRO A 753 -31.26 17.93 31.74
N LEU A 754 -31.96 19.00 32.08
CA LEU A 754 -31.77 19.65 33.39
C LEU A 754 -32.33 18.74 34.48
N ASN A 755 -31.68 18.73 35.66
CA ASN A 755 -32.03 17.94 36.84
C ASN A 755 -33.39 18.28 37.48
N SER A 756 -34.36 18.83 36.73
CA SER A 756 -35.68 19.20 37.22
C SER A 756 -36.75 18.91 36.16
N PRO A 757 -37.76 18.08 36.48
CA PRO A 757 -38.87 17.81 35.56
C PRO A 757 -39.57 19.12 35.15
N GLY A 758 -39.57 19.44 33.86
CA GLY A 758 -40.25 20.60 33.29
C GLY A 758 -39.38 21.81 32.95
N ALA A 759 -38.06 21.76 33.14
CA ALA A 759 -37.17 22.80 32.64
C ALA A 759 -36.94 22.68 31.12
N PRO A 760 -36.83 23.80 30.37
CA PRO A 760 -36.60 23.76 28.93
C PRO A 760 -35.24 23.14 28.62
N THR A 761 -35.19 22.29 27.59
CA THR A 761 -33.95 21.73 27.04
C THR A 761 -33.04 22.84 26.53
N LYS A 762 -31.77 22.81 26.95
CA LYS A 762 -30.75 23.75 26.50
C LYS A 762 -29.92 23.12 25.38
N THR A 763 -29.74 23.87 24.29
CA THR A 763 -28.88 23.49 23.18
C THR A 763 -27.59 24.29 23.26
N CYS A 764 -26.46 23.60 23.14
CA CYS A 764 -25.14 24.20 23.04
C CYS A 764 -24.49 23.80 21.73
N GLN A 765 -23.78 24.74 21.10
CA GLN A 765 -23.04 24.55 19.86
C GLN A 765 -21.58 24.93 20.06
N VAL A 766 -20.69 24.00 19.72
CA VAL A 766 -19.24 24.22 19.72
C VAL A 766 -18.75 24.14 18.28
N LEU A 767 -18.10 25.19 17.81
CA LEU A 767 -17.45 25.24 16.50
C LEU A 767 -15.93 25.20 16.70
N LEU A 768 -15.28 24.25 16.03
CA LEU A 768 -13.82 24.20 15.92
C LEU A 768 -13.37 25.03 14.71
N ASP A 769 -12.50 26.00 14.98
CA ASP A 769 -11.84 26.85 13.98
C ASP A 769 -10.35 26.46 13.89
N ASP A 770 -9.92 26.02 12.71
CA ASP A 770 -8.55 25.63 12.40
C ASP A 770 -7.65 26.82 12.00
N GLY A 771 -8.23 28.02 11.82
CA GLY A 771 -7.50 29.27 11.60
C GLY A 771 -6.91 29.42 10.19
N LEU A 772 -7.46 28.74 9.18
CA LEU A 772 -7.12 28.92 7.77
C LEU A 772 -8.12 29.87 7.08
N ASP A 773 -7.93 31.17 7.23
CA ASP A 773 -8.56 32.23 6.40
C ASP A 773 -7.63 32.63 5.22
#